data_AF-A0A031G102-F1
#
_entry.id   AF-A0A031G102-F1
#
_cell.length_a   1.000
_cell.length_b   1.000
_cell.length_c   1.000
_cell.angle_alpha   90.00
_cell.angle_beta   90.00
_cell.angle_gamma   90.00
#
_symmetry.space_group_name_H-M   'P 1'
#
loop_
_entity.id
_entity.type
_entity.pdbx_description
1 polymer ?
#
loop_
_entity_poly.entity_id
_entity_poly.type
_entity_poly.pdbx_seq_one_letter_code
_entity_poly.pdbx_strand_id
1 'polypeptide(L)'
;MGREDKNQNFIEQNIYNPGYVQATSHEVNLALEQALGHRRIKEYAVPMALELILAGLAPEFLVRTPATLQIGTTGWVILRKSVSLAESIAPGLSSQMSYDKLLELGAILPTSAQQQTLHDWANLQGIMDWSMLNGLEPENANELPTQDLFKLAATQYNAYIEAISAALTTLATPPVSRRKLAKAELYDIGCDPTTEIALPVEYGFKRNYHSVLDVYMTRNLLFKKDYDRQSGPSIYEAHPDLLELEPINDIYKEKVKEHFKQYKAAINTTVRLTLSRLPREERMALEFGKVAIFSAREVSSHSPKNSNFVPFDPRLTARFGNMLICKYGLQFYCFEVFPLQGICRNNPALAEAYISGHTSDEYGWFTEGPNGDSDFKSLTYLSTRIEKTAYFEGQAPLGEELRDRPGIILERFAEFDEPDDALPLTRSPMHSFNSERFNKIGEIIAEHNPPTHYDQFYAISYDRPALEKKHDDWDNVTETFLDIVIPFRQCIRGLSSGDPDLRSGAIFSCVMDLTAILFVFAGALGPFSKALGSSTRLLSLSKVGASVALSVFNPLDGVPKLVHGGARLVGKGVMKLSHFGHTVIRAGAGQLRALSSTSSGSYDLVKALSKTGAAAEIRMTLPTVAHARALFKDDTLESTSQILTRMTDKTIALPKDVSALELDHLFQNSILDTTRKLQSAQELEKLIGKTALEDLLKTFMSKNAFDYSSTRTLANAYATSLATLTEVEVRKANYIKNYQQNLLKQDLGAAPYNGILDESRYNIRGLSDNAERAGAWIVYASNSQGNNFDSIVAALREYAASSKSLTDPAVIAQLHLRIAPATADVVRVGLNEAKYVSDISGFALMQDHLKILNPAHEHFGKQLLGAVVGFHAFGDGNGRTGRALFAISELRRNRFNPLSKEAFSAIHGVDGTLASL
;
A
#
# COMPACT_ATOMS: atom_id res chain seq x y z
N MET A 1 27.96 -11.50 -34.19
CA MET A 1 28.32 -10.09 -34.32
C MET A 1 29.79 -9.97 -33.94
N GLY A 2 30.64 -9.87 -34.96
CA GLY A 2 32.08 -9.70 -34.83
C GLY A 2 32.47 -8.33 -35.39
N ARG A 3 33.59 -7.81 -34.89
CA ARG A 3 34.11 -6.43 -34.91
C ARG A 3 33.51 -5.54 -33.83
N GLU A 4 34.35 -5.28 -32.82
CA GLU A 4 34.23 -4.18 -31.87
C GLU A 4 33.85 -2.90 -32.61
N ASP A 5 32.62 -2.46 -32.40
CA ASP A 5 32.05 -1.35 -33.13
C ASP A 5 32.36 -0.06 -32.37
N LYS A 6 33.38 0.67 -32.84
CA LYS A 6 33.70 2.04 -32.36
C LYS A 6 32.47 2.97 -32.41
N ASN A 7 31.42 2.61 -33.14
CA ASN A 7 30.16 3.34 -33.21
C ASN A 7 29.19 3.07 -32.03
N GLN A 8 29.18 1.88 -31.41
CA GLN A 8 28.35 1.64 -30.22
C GLN A 8 28.79 2.52 -29.06
N ASN A 9 30.11 2.62 -28.84
CA ASN A 9 30.69 3.53 -27.84
C ASN A 9 30.35 5.00 -28.08
N PHE A 10 30.22 5.45 -29.33
CA PHE A 10 29.80 6.84 -29.64
C PHE A 10 28.32 7.10 -29.32
N ILE A 11 27.43 6.13 -29.53
CA ILE A 11 25.99 6.32 -29.34
C ILE A 11 25.62 6.12 -27.86
N GLU A 12 26.20 5.13 -27.17
CA GLU A 12 26.00 4.90 -25.74
C GLU A 12 26.52 6.07 -24.89
N GLN A 13 27.69 6.65 -25.22
CA GLN A 13 28.22 7.83 -24.54
C GLN A 13 27.39 9.11 -24.77
N ASN A 14 26.52 9.11 -25.78
CA ASN A 14 25.68 10.25 -26.12
C ASN A 14 24.26 10.15 -25.54
N ILE A 15 23.64 8.97 -25.47
CA ILE A 15 22.23 8.85 -25.02
C ILE A 15 22.08 9.22 -23.53
N TYR A 16 22.97 8.72 -22.67
CA TYR A 16 22.90 8.89 -21.22
C TYR A 16 23.93 9.88 -20.68
N ASN A 17 24.18 10.94 -21.46
CA ASN A 17 25.13 11.99 -21.12
C ASN A 17 24.59 12.87 -19.96
N PRO A 18 25.41 13.26 -18.96
CA PRO A 18 24.99 14.19 -17.90
C PRO A 18 24.36 15.50 -18.40
N GLY A 19 24.72 15.97 -19.60
CA GLY A 19 24.11 17.12 -20.26
C GLY A 19 22.62 16.95 -20.59
N TYR A 20 22.13 15.72 -20.67
CA TYR A 20 20.73 15.38 -20.93
C TYR A 20 19.94 15.04 -19.66
N VAL A 21 20.48 15.24 -18.47
CA VAL A 21 19.80 14.86 -17.20
C VAL A 21 18.40 15.46 -17.04
N GLN A 22 18.15 16.66 -17.58
CA GLN A 22 16.83 17.32 -17.58
C GLN A 22 16.14 17.29 -18.96
N ALA A 23 16.69 16.57 -19.94
CA ALA A 23 16.09 16.42 -21.26
C ALA A 23 14.99 15.35 -21.26
N THR A 24 14.01 15.55 -22.12
CA THR A 24 12.98 14.57 -22.48
C THR A 24 13.51 13.59 -23.53
N SER A 25 12.84 12.45 -23.70
CA SER A 25 13.18 11.49 -24.77
C SER A 25 13.14 12.14 -26.16
N HIS A 26 12.21 13.07 -26.38
CA HIS A 26 12.07 13.79 -27.64
C HIS A 26 13.29 14.67 -27.94
N GLU A 27 13.75 15.44 -26.97
CA GLU A 27 14.92 16.33 -27.14
C GLU A 27 16.20 15.53 -27.40
N VAL A 28 16.37 14.39 -26.72
CA VAL A 28 17.51 13.48 -26.97
C VAL A 28 17.42 12.88 -28.36
N ASN A 29 16.25 12.40 -28.78
CA ASN A 29 16.07 11.84 -30.13
C ASN A 29 16.39 12.89 -31.20
N LEU A 30 15.92 14.13 -31.03
CA LEU A 30 16.24 15.23 -31.94
C LEU A 30 17.74 15.52 -32.02
N ALA A 31 18.44 15.52 -30.87
CA ALA A 31 19.89 15.72 -30.84
C ALA A 31 20.65 14.56 -31.51
N LEU A 32 20.16 13.33 -31.36
CA LEU A 32 20.72 12.15 -32.03
C LEU A 32 20.48 12.17 -33.54
N GLU A 33 19.30 12.60 -34.01
CA GLU A 33 19.03 12.79 -35.45
C GLU A 33 20.01 13.80 -36.06
N GLN A 34 20.20 14.95 -35.40
CA GLN A 34 21.16 15.96 -35.84
C GLN A 34 22.59 15.39 -35.90
N ALA A 35 23.01 14.68 -34.85
CA ALA A 35 24.34 14.06 -34.80
C ALA A 35 24.55 12.99 -35.90
N LEU A 36 23.50 12.25 -36.26
CA LEU A 36 23.52 11.25 -37.34
C LEU A 36 23.49 11.90 -38.74
N GLY A 37 22.77 13.01 -38.90
CA GLY A 37 22.71 13.78 -40.15
C GLY A 37 24.06 14.38 -40.56
N HIS A 38 24.95 14.66 -39.61
CA HIS A 38 26.33 15.09 -39.87
C HIS A 38 27.28 13.94 -40.29
N ARG A 39 26.79 12.69 -40.36
CA ARG A 39 27.57 11.52 -40.82
C ARG A 39 27.28 11.21 -42.28
N ARG A 40 27.93 10.17 -42.83
CA ARG A 40 27.73 9.68 -44.20
C ARG A 40 26.38 8.97 -44.41
N ILE A 41 25.33 9.36 -43.69
CA ILE A 41 23.96 8.87 -43.84
C ILE A 41 23.21 9.91 -44.65
N LYS A 42 22.43 9.48 -45.64
CA LYS A 42 21.60 10.40 -46.42
C LYS A 42 20.50 10.97 -45.52
N GLU A 43 20.25 12.27 -45.59
CA GLU A 43 19.32 13.00 -44.71
C GLU A 43 17.95 12.31 -44.56
N TYR A 44 17.34 11.88 -45.66
CA TYR A 44 16.05 11.18 -45.65
C TYR A 44 16.06 9.82 -44.92
N ALA A 45 17.22 9.21 -44.71
CA ALA A 45 17.38 7.91 -44.06
C ALA A 45 17.73 8.04 -42.56
N VAL A 46 17.95 9.25 -42.05
CA VAL A 46 18.35 9.51 -40.66
C VAL A 46 17.30 9.03 -39.65
N PRO A 47 15.99 9.35 -39.80
CA PRO A 47 14.99 8.91 -38.81
C PRO A 47 14.89 7.39 -38.73
N MET A 48 14.89 6.71 -39.88
CA MET A 48 14.85 5.24 -39.93
C MET A 48 16.12 4.61 -39.34
N ALA A 49 17.29 5.19 -39.60
CA ALA A 49 18.54 4.71 -39.01
C ALA A 49 18.52 4.88 -37.48
N LEU A 50 18.04 6.02 -36.98
CA LEU A 50 17.92 6.26 -35.54
C LEU A 50 16.95 5.27 -34.89
N GLU A 51 15.79 5.03 -35.50
CA GLU A 51 14.79 4.08 -34.98
C GLU A 51 15.37 2.67 -34.84
N LEU A 52 16.09 2.17 -35.86
CA LEU A 52 16.75 0.87 -35.83
C LEU A 52 17.87 0.79 -34.77
N ILE A 53 18.61 1.88 -34.59
CA ILE A 53 19.67 1.99 -33.56
C ILE A 53 19.04 1.93 -32.17
N LEU A 54 18.01 2.74 -31.91
CA LEU A 54 17.33 2.80 -30.61
C LEU A 54 16.61 1.49 -30.29
N ALA A 55 16.01 0.82 -31.27
CA ALA A 55 15.36 -0.47 -31.08
C ALA A 55 16.31 -1.55 -30.52
N GLY A 56 17.60 -1.47 -30.85
CA GLY A 56 18.62 -2.39 -30.34
C GLY A 56 19.36 -1.93 -29.09
N LEU A 57 19.51 -0.61 -28.89
CA LEU A 57 20.33 -0.03 -27.83
C LEU A 57 19.54 0.52 -26.65
N ALA A 58 18.44 1.23 -26.92
CA ALA A 58 17.67 1.94 -25.91
C ALA A 58 16.19 2.05 -26.35
N PRO A 59 15.44 0.92 -26.41
CA PRO A 59 14.06 0.88 -26.89
C PRO A 59 13.12 1.78 -26.08
N GLU A 60 13.50 2.18 -24.86
CA GLU A 60 12.80 3.15 -24.02
C GLU A 60 12.63 4.52 -24.68
N PHE A 61 13.52 4.91 -25.59
CA PHE A 61 13.40 6.15 -26.37
C PHE A 61 12.41 6.05 -27.54
N LEU A 62 11.92 4.84 -27.86
CA LEU A 62 10.87 4.62 -28.85
C LEU A 62 9.47 4.60 -28.23
N VAL A 63 9.37 4.62 -26.90
CA VAL A 63 8.09 4.66 -26.19
C VAL A 63 7.53 6.08 -26.22
N ARG A 64 6.22 6.19 -26.49
CA ARG A 64 5.51 7.46 -26.37
C ARG A 64 5.29 7.81 -24.90
N THR A 65 6.17 8.65 -24.36
CA THR A 65 6.15 9.11 -22.96
C THR A 65 5.35 10.40 -22.77
N PRO A 66 4.97 10.74 -21.52
CA PRO A 66 4.52 12.09 -21.21
C PRO A 66 5.59 13.12 -21.61
N ALA A 67 5.16 14.26 -22.16
CA ALA A 67 6.05 15.32 -22.68
C ALA A 67 6.96 15.94 -21.60
N THR A 68 6.69 15.66 -20.34
CA THR A 68 7.34 16.22 -19.16
C THR A 68 8.26 15.22 -18.45
N LEU A 69 8.29 13.95 -18.89
CA LEU A 69 9.16 12.93 -18.34
C LEU A 69 10.61 13.16 -18.80
N GLN A 70 11.47 13.56 -17.84
CA GLN A 70 12.90 13.75 -18.06
C GLN A 70 13.69 12.47 -17.79
N ILE A 71 14.74 12.21 -18.57
CA ILE A 71 15.49 10.95 -18.52
C ILE A 71 16.32 10.77 -17.24
N GLY A 72 16.68 11.86 -16.55
CA GLY A 72 17.43 11.81 -15.28
C GLY A 72 16.59 11.55 -14.03
N THR A 73 15.29 11.27 -14.19
CA THR A 73 14.34 11.10 -13.08
C THR A 73 14.14 9.63 -12.70
N THR A 74 13.61 9.39 -11.51
CA THR A 74 13.21 8.05 -11.04
C THR A 74 12.09 7.47 -11.90
N GLY A 75 11.25 8.31 -12.51
CA GLY A 75 10.23 7.89 -13.48
C GLY A 75 10.86 7.23 -14.71
N TRP A 76 12.00 7.73 -15.19
CA TRP A 76 12.73 7.11 -16.30
C TRP A 76 13.32 5.75 -15.92
N VAL A 77 13.83 5.60 -14.69
CA VAL A 77 14.30 4.30 -14.17
C VAL A 77 13.18 3.26 -14.19
N ILE A 78 11.96 3.64 -13.77
CA ILE A 78 10.79 2.77 -13.80
C ILE A 78 10.41 2.43 -15.25
N LEU A 79 10.35 3.42 -16.15
CA LEU A 79 10.07 3.18 -17.56
C LEU A 79 11.08 2.19 -18.17
N ARG A 80 12.37 2.39 -17.93
CA ARG A 80 13.42 1.53 -18.46
C ARG A 80 13.32 0.10 -17.93
N LYS A 81 13.02 -0.06 -16.64
CA LYS A 81 12.70 -1.37 -16.06
C LYS A 81 11.54 -2.02 -16.82
N SER A 82 10.43 -1.30 -16.97
CA SER A 82 9.24 -1.80 -17.68
C SER A 82 9.52 -2.19 -19.12
N VAL A 83 10.27 -1.37 -19.84
CA VAL A 83 10.70 -1.63 -21.22
C VAL A 83 11.60 -2.87 -21.27
N SER A 84 12.59 -2.98 -20.38
CA SER A 84 13.46 -4.14 -20.31
C SER A 84 12.66 -5.44 -20.06
N LEU A 85 11.65 -5.39 -19.19
CA LEU A 85 10.75 -6.52 -18.97
C LEU A 85 9.95 -6.85 -20.24
N ALA A 86 9.39 -5.86 -20.93
CA ALA A 86 8.65 -6.06 -22.18
C ALA A 86 9.54 -6.67 -23.29
N GLU A 87 10.75 -6.15 -23.47
CA GLU A 87 11.72 -6.66 -24.43
C GLU A 87 12.20 -8.07 -24.10
N SER A 88 12.23 -8.43 -22.81
CA SER A 88 12.52 -9.79 -22.36
C SER A 88 11.39 -10.78 -22.73
N ILE A 89 10.14 -10.29 -22.75
CA ILE A 89 8.98 -11.06 -23.22
C ILE A 89 9.09 -11.25 -24.73
N ALA A 90 9.18 -10.18 -25.51
CA ALA A 90 9.39 -10.26 -26.95
C ALA A 90 10.14 -9.01 -27.44
N PRO A 91 11.20 -9.17 -28.25
CA PRO A 91 11.88 -8.03 -28.86
C PRO A 91 10.90 -7.14 -29.65
N GLY A 92 10.94 -5.84 -29.40
CA GLY A 92 10.04 -4.84 -29.98
C GLY A 92 8.65 -4.78 -29.35
N LEU A 93 8.36 -5.51 -28.27
CA LEU A 93 7.06 -5.43 -27.60
C LEU A 93 6.83 -4.05 -26.98
N SER A 94 7.88 -3.42 -26.46
CA SER A 94 7.74 -2.14 -25.76
C SER A 94 7.21 -1.03 -26.66
N SER A 95 7.57 -1.02 -27.95
CA SER A 95 7.11 -0.01 -28.92
C SER A 95 5.62 -0.17 -29.29
N GLN A 96 5.03 -1.33 -29.00
CA GLN A 96 3.60 -1.60 -29.21
C GLN A 96 2.74 -1.34 -27.96
N MET A 97 3.37 -1.03 -26.82
CA MET A 97 2.67 -0.80 -25.55
C MET A 97 2.55 0.70 -25.26
N SER A 98 1.42 1.07 -24.64
CA SER A 98 1.30 2.42 -24.08
C SER A 98 2.17 2.57 -22.84
N TYR A 99 2.55 3.81 -22.51
CA TYR A 99 3.27 4.14 -21.29
C TYR A 99 2.60 3.54 -20.04
N ASP A 100 1.28 3.67 -19.90
CA ASP A 100 0.53 3.13 -18.76
C ASP A 100 0.63 1.60 -18.66
N LYS A 101 0.53 0.91 -19.80
CA LYS A 101 0.64 -0.55 -19.85
C LYS A 101 2.06 -1.05 -19.53
N LEU A 102 3.08 -0.28 -19.91
CA LEU A 102 4.45 -0.54 -19.50
C LEU A 102 4.61 -0.36 -17.98
N LEU A 103 4.06 0.70 -17.39
CA LEU A 103 4.11 0.88 -15.94
C LEU A 103 3.37 -0.24 -15.19
N GLU A 104 2.20 -0.68 -15.68
CA GLU A 104 1.49 -1.85 -15.14
C GLU A 104 2.38 -3.11 -15.16
N LEU A 105 3.09 -3.36 -16.27
CA LEU A 105 4.02 -4.49 -16.39
C LEU A 105 5.18 -4.37 -15.38
N GLY A 106 5.76 -3.18 -15.22
CA GLY A 106 6.84 -2.93 -14.26
C GLY A 106 6.42 -3.03 -12.79
N ALA A 107 5.11 -2.92 -12.52
CA ALA A 107 4.50 -3.06 -11.20
C ALA A 107 4.26 -4.52 -10.79
N ILE A 108 4.36 -5.47 -11.73
CA ILE A 108 4.15 -6.90 -11.44
C ILE A 108 5.22 -7.36 -10.45
N LEU A 109 4.78 -8.03 -9.39
CA LEU A 109 5.69 -8.64 -8.42
C LEU A 109 6.28 -9.91 -9.02
N PRO A 110 7.60 -10.13 -8.87
CA PRO A 110 8.20 -11.40 -9.22
C PRO A 110 7.61 -12.51 -8.35
N THR A 111 7.26 -13.64 -8.97
CA THR A 111 6.68 -14.82 -8.29
C THR A 111 7.71 -15.93 -8.08
N SER A 112 8.95 -15.73 -8.56
CA SER A 112 10.06 -16.67 -8.45
C SER A 112 11.39 -15.97 -8.21
N ALA A 113 12.42 -16.71 -7.76
CA ALA A 113 13.77 -16.18 -7.61
C ALA A 113 14.40 -15.76 -8.96
N GLN A 114 14.06 -16.44 -10.05
CA GLN A 114 14.54 -16.11 -11.40
C GLN A 114 13.89 -14.82 -11.92
N GLN A 115 12.59 -14.63 -11.67
CA GLN A 115 11.92 -13.36 -11.95
C GLN A 115 12.46 -12.24 -11.06
N GLN A 116 12.72 -12.50 -9.78
CA GLN A 116 13.33 -11.52 -8.89
C GLN A 116 14.69 -11.06 -9.45
N THR A 117 15.53 -11.99 -9.89
CA THR A 117 16.83 -11.68 -10.51
C THR A 117 16.67 -10.87 -11.82
N LEU A 118 15.68 -11.18 -12.66
CA LEU A 118 15.37 -10.40 -13.86
C LEU A 118 14.97 -8.97 -13.51
N HIS A 119 14.08 -8.80 -12.52
CA HIS A 119 13.63 -7.48 -12.07
C HIS A 119 14.78 -6.67 -11.47
N ASP A 120 15.62 -7.30 -10.64
CA ASP A 120 16.78 -6.66 -10.03
C ASP A 120 17.80 -6.22 -11.09
N TRP A 121 18.05 -7.06 -12.11
CA TRP A 121 18.90 -6.70 -13.23
C TRP A 121 18.36 -5.50 -14.02
N ALA A 122 17.08 -5.53 -14.39
CA ALA A 122 16.43 -4.45 -15.12
C ALA A 122 16.49 -3.12 -14.34
N ASN A 123 16.25 -3.17 -13.02
CA ASN A 123 16.39 -2.03 -12.13
C ASN A 123 17.83 -1.51 -12.06
N LEU A 124 18.81 -2.40 -11.86
CA LEU A 124 20.23 -2.03 -11.76
C LEU A 124 20.72 -1.30 -13.02
N GLN A 125 20.29 -1.75 -14.21
CA GLN A 125 20.59 -1.04 -15.45
C GLN A 125 20.04 0.39 -15.38
N GLY A 126 18.74 0.56 -15.11
CA GLY A 126 18.12 1.89 -14.98
C GLY A 126 18.79 2.79 -13.94
N ILE A 127 19.17 2.23 -12.79
CA ILE A 127 19.85 2.94 -11.71
C ILE A 127 21.25 3.42 -12.15
N MET A 128 21.99 2.61 -12.91
CA MET A 128 23.30 3.02 -13.42
C MET A 128 23.21 4.19 -14.38
N ASP A 129 22.28 4.14 -15.33
CA ASP A 129 22.08 5.26 -16.26
C ASP A 129 21.62 6.51 -15.52
N TRP A 130 20.74 6.37 -14.53
CA TRP A 130 20.37 7.47 -13.64
C TRP A 130 21.57 8.05 -12.88
N SER A 131 22.48 7.20 -12.39
CA SER A 131 23.70 7.62 -11.69
C SER A 131 24.65 8.37 -12.63
N MET A 132 24.84 7.87 -13.86
CA MET A 132 25.63 8.53 -14.91
C MET A 132 25.03 9.87 -15.30
N LEU A 133 23.73 9.92 -15.62
CA LEU A 133 23.02 11.16 -15.94
C LEU A 133 23.14 12.20 -14.83
N ASN A 134 23.07 11.76 -13.58
CA ASN A 134 23.22 12.65 -12.43
C ASN A 134 24.68 12.93 -12.05
N GLY A 135 25.66 12.39 -12.79
CA GLY A 135 27.08 12.61 -12.55
C GLY A 135 27.55 12.14 -11.17
N LEU A 136 26.94 11.09 -10.63
CA LEU A 136 27.20 10.61 -9.26
C LEU A 136 28.33 9.58 -9.18
N GLU A 137 28.98 9.30 -10.30
CA GLU A 137 30.15 8.42 -10.35
C GLU A 137 31.33 9.07 -9.62
N PRO A 138 32.11 8.28 -8.85
CA PRO A 138 33.27 8.81 -8.15
C PRO A 138 34.38 9.19 -9.14
N GLU A 139 35.26 10.12 -8.76
CA GLU A 139 36.34 10.58 -9.66
C GLU A 139 37.24 9.43 -10.15
N ASN A 140 37.45 8.42 -9.31
CA ASN A 140 38.20 7.21 -9.64
C ASN A 140 37.34 6.09 -10.27
N ALA A 141 36.15 6.39 -10.82
CA ALA A 141 35.24 5.38 -11.37
C ALA A 141 35.90 4.47 -12.42
N ASN A 142 36.85 5.00 -13.20
CA ASN A 142 37.61 4.22 -14.19
C ASN A 142 38.51 3.13 -13.57
N GLU A 143 38.81 3.23 -12.28
CA GLU A 143 39.69 2.31 -11.54
C GLU A 143 38.92 1.32 -10.66
N LEU A 144 37.61 1.55 -10.46
CA LEU A 144 36.77 0.73 -9.61
C LEU A 144 36.21 -0.50 -10.34
N PRO A 145 36.04 -1.64 -9.63
CA PRO A 145 35.26 -2.76 -10.15
C PRO A 145 33.84 -2.34 -10.50
N THR A 146 33.31 -2.83 -11.62
CA THR A 146 31.94 -2.54 -12.07
C THR A 146 30.89 -2.81 -10.99
N GLN A 147 31.07 -3.90 -10.23
CA GLN A 147 30.20 -4.30 -9.13
C GLN A 147 30.08 -3.21 -8.04
N ASP A 148 31.19 -2.52 -7.74
CA ASP A 148 31.23 -1.45 -6.75
C ASP A 148 30.53 -0.19 -7.26
N LEU A 149 30.61 0.10 -8.57
CA LEU A 149 29.85 1.18 -9.20
C LEU A 149 28.34 0.94 -9.10
N PHE A 150 27.87 -0.28 -9.41
CA PHE A 150 26.45 -0.64 -9.24
C PHE A 150 26.01 -0.55 -7.78
N LYS A 151 26.85 -1.01 -6.85
CA LYS A 151 26.55 -0.95 -5.42
C LYS A 151 26.42 0.49 -4.93
N LEU A 152 27.32 1.38 -5.35
CA LEU A 152 27.29 2.79 -5.03
C LEU A 152 26.03 3.46 -5.60
N ALA A 153 25.76 3.26 -6.90
CA ALA A 153 24.60 3.80 -7.57
C ALA A 153 23.28 3.34 -6.91
N ALA A 154 23.16 2.05 -6.62
CA ALA A 154 21.99 1.50 -5.91
C ALA A 154 21.84 2.09 -4.50
N THR A 155 22.94 2.29 -3.77
CA THR A 155 22.90 2.89 -2.43
C THR A 155 22.37 4.33 -2.49
N GLN A 156 22.90 5.15 -3.40
CA GLN A 156 22.48 6.54 -3.57
C GLN A 156 21.02 6.63 -4.06
N TYR A 157 20.64 5.81 -5.04
CA TYR A 157 19.28 5.76 -5.57
C TYR A 157 18.27 5.34 -4.48
N ASN A 158 18.57 4.28 -3.72
CA ASN A 158 17.70 3.80 -2.65
C ASN A 158 17.52 4.86 -1.56
N ALA A 159 18.61 5.53 -1.15
CA ALA A 159 18.55 6.62 -0.16
C ALA A 159 17.67 7.78 -0.66
N TYR A 160 17.79 8.15 -1.94
CA TYR A 160 16.95 9.18 -2.54
C TYR A 160 15.46 8.80 -2.56
N ILE A 161 15.14 7.57 -3.01
CA ILE A 161 13.77 7.04 -2.99
C ILE A 161 13.21 6.97 -1.56
N GLU A 162 14.02 6.59 -0.58
CA GLU A 162 13.63 6.50 0.83
C GLU A 162 13.30 7.87 1.40
N ALA A 163 14.14 8.87 1.15
CA ALA A 163 13.89 10.23 1.59
C ALA A 163 12.56 10.76 1.04
N ILE A 164 12.32 10.61 -0.27
CA ILE A 164 11.07 11.06 -0.90
C ILE A 164 9.87 10.28 -0.38
N SER A 165 9.97 8.95 -0.32
CA SER A 165 8.86 8.11 0.14
C SER A 165 8.50 8.40 1.60
N ALA A 166 9.50 8.52 2.47
CA ALA A 166 9.30 8.87 3.88
C ALA A 166 8.66 10.25 4.04
N ALA A 167 9.11 11.24 3.27
CA ALA A 167 8.53 12.58 3.28
C ALA A 167 7.06 12.55 2.84
N LEU A 168 6.74 11.90 1.73
CA LEU A 168 5.36 11.76 1.23
C LEU A 168 4.47 11.00 2.22
N THR A 169 4.95 9.90 2.80
CA THR A 169 4.21 9.15 3.83
C THR A 169 3.96 10.00 5.06
N THR A 170 4.96 10.76 5.53
CA THR A 170 4.82 11.65 6.69
C THR A 170 3.79 12.74 6.42
N LEU A 171 3.85 13.41 5.27
CA LEU A 171 2.88 14.44 4.89
C LEU A 171 1.45 13.90 4.73
N ALA A 172 1.30 12.63 4.32
CA ALA A 172 0.01 11.96 4.20
C ALA A 172 -0.52 11.39 5.54
N THR A 173 0.32 11.31 6.57
CA THR A 173 -0.06 10.72 7.87
C THR A 173 -0.76 11.78 8.73
N PRO A 174 -1.96 11.49 9.28
CA PRO A 174 -2.62 12.43 10.19
C PRO A 174 -1.82 12.58 11.50
N PRO A 175 -1.96 13.72 12.20
CA PRO A 175 -1.37 13.88 13.54
C PRO A 175 -1.80 12.77 14.50
N VAL A 176 -0.95 12.52 15.49
CA VAL A 176 -1.21 11.48 16.52
C VAL A 176 -2.53 11.78 17.24
N SER A 177 -3.35 10.76 17.51
CA SER A 177 -4.61 10.93 18.26
C SER A 177 -4.40 10.67 19.75
N ARG A 178 -4.73 11.69 20.55
CA ARG A 178 -4.69 11.63 22.02
C ARG A 178 -5.54 10.48 22.56
N ARG A 179 -6.76 10.33 22.05
CA ARG A 179 -7.68 9.26 22.46
C ARG A 179 -7.16 7.87 22.09
N LYS A 180 -6.55 7.71 20.90
CA LYS A 180 -5.95 6.42 20.50
C LYS A 180 -4.78 6.03 21.41
N LEU A 181 -3.91 6.98 21.76
CA LEU A 181 -2.84 6.76 22.74
C LEU A 181 -3.41 6.38 24.10
N ALA A 182 -4.36 7.15 24.62
CA ALA A 182 -4.99 6.89 25.92
C ALA A 182 -5.59 5.48 26.00
N LYS A 183 -6.22 5.04 24.90
CA LYS A 183 -6.82 3.72 24.79
C LYS A 183 -5.77 2.61 24.77
N ALA A 184 -4.62 2.84 24.11
CA ALA A 184 -3.51 1.90 24.09
C ALA A 184 -2.91 1.70 25.49
N GLU A 185 -2.60 2.80 26.20
CA GLU A 185 -2.06 2.75 27.57
C GLU A 185 -2.97 1.97 28.53
N LEU A 186 -4.29 2.19 28.45
CA LEU A 186 -5.25 1.47 29.28
C LEU A 186 -5.33 -0.03 28.93
N TYR A 187 -5.22 -0.39 27.65
CA TYR A 187 -5.19 -1.79 27.23
C TYR A 187 -3.92 -2.51 27.68
N ASP A 188 -2.76 -1.84 27.69
CA ASP A 188 -1.48 -2.44 28.07
C ASP A 188 -1.47 -2.87 29.54
N ILE A 189 -2.18 -2.14 30.41
CA ILE A 189 -2.40 -2.52 31.83
C ILE A 189 -3.65 -3.39 32.06
N GLY A 190 -4.29 -3.86 30.99
CA GLY A 190 -5.48 -4.71 31.04
C GLY A 190 -6.74 -4.04 31.58
N CYS A 191 -6.80 -2.71 31.64
CA CYS A 191 -7.99 -1.96 32.05
C CYS A 191 -8.89 -1.70 30.84
N ASP A 192 -10.14 -2.16 30.88
CA ASP A 192 -11.09 -1.85 29.80
C ASP A 192 -11.38 -0.34 29.77
N PRO A 193 -11.03 0.38 28.69
CA PRO A 193 -11.23 1.83 28.59
C PRO A 193 -12.70 2.25 28.66
N THR A 194 -13.64 1.33 28.39
CA THR A 194 -15.09 1.61 28.43
C THR A 194 -15.73 1.43 29.81
N THR A 195 -14.98 0.96 30.81
CA THR A 195 -15.46 0.79 32.18
C THR A 195 -16.04 2.09 32.72
N GLU A 196 -17.26 2.06 33.26
CA GLU A 196 -17.92 3.25 33.82
C GLU A 196 -17.55 3.47 35.29
N ILE A 197 -17.13 4.70 35.62
CA ILE A 197 -16.80 5.18 36.96
C ILE A 197 -17.49 6.52 37.22
N ALA A 198 -17.76 6.83 38.49
CA ALA A 198 -18.49 8.03 38.88
C ALA A 198 -18.01 8.59 40.23
N LEU A 199 -18.29 9.87 40.48
CA LEU A 199 -18.09 10.48 41.80
C LEU A 199 -19.07 9.89 42.83
N PRO A 200 -18.68 9.83 44.12
CA PRO A 200 -19.62 9.63 45.21
C PRO A 200 -20.69 10.73 45.21
N VAL A 201 -21.95 10.36 45.39
CA VAL A 201 -23.04 11.32 45.58
C VAL A 201 -23.82 10.96 46.84
N GLU A 202 -24.30 12.01 47.52
CA GLU A 202 -25.26 11.91 48.62
C GLU A 202 -26.59 11.29 48.15
N TYR A 203 -27.31 10.69 49.10
CA TYR A 203 -28.53 9.94 48.85
C TYR A 203 -29.61 10.83 48.20
N GLY A 204 -30.06 10.48 46.99
CA GLY A 204 -31.13 11.17 46.27
C GLY A 204 -30.71 11.96 45.02
N PHE A 205 -29.41 12.12 44.74
CA PHE A 205 -28.92 12.77 43.52
C PHE A 205 -28.57 11.77 42.40
N LYS A 206 -28.76 12.19 41.13
CA LYS A 206 -28.39 11.37 39.97
C LYS A 206 -26.87 11.29 39.81
N ARG A 207 -26.34 10.08 39.69
CA ARG A 207 -24.93 9.82 39.35
C ARG A 207 -24.68 10.09 37.86
N ASN A 208 -23.57 10.76 37.57
CA ASN A 208 -23.07 10.93 36.21
C ASN A 208 -21.91 9.95 36.00
N TYR A 209 -22.12 8.95 35.14
CA TYR A 209 -21.12 7.95 34.80
C TYR A 209 -20.25 8.41 33.65
N HIS A 210 -18.97 8.09 33.74
CA HIS A 210 -17.96 8.42 32.75
C HIS A 210 -17.05 7.22 32.53
N SER A 211 -16.57 7.03 31.29
CA SER A 211 -15.63 5.96 31.00
C SER A 211 -14.28 6.22 31.68
N VAL A 212 -13.56 5.17 32.10
CA VAL A 212 -12.18 5.28 32.61
C VAL A 212 -11.31 6.01 31.58
N LEU A 213 -11.52 5.77 30.29
CA LEU A 213 -10.89 6.53 29.21
C LEU A 213 -11.13 8.03 29.33
N ASP A 214 -12.37 8.48 29.51
CA ASP A 214 -12.69 9.90 29.62
C ASP A 214 -12.13 10.51 30.91
N VAL A 215 -12.12 9.78 32.02
CA VAL A 215 -11.52 10.24 33.29
C VAL A 215 -9.99 10.31 33.19
N TYR A 216 -9.34 9.33 32.57
CA TYR A 216 -7.90 9.34 32.30
C TYR A 216 -7.51 10.48 31.35
N MET A 217 -8.30 10.69 30.30
CA MET A 217 -8.16 11.83 29.40
C MET A 217 -8.51 13.18 30.05
N THR A 218 -9.08 13.22 31.26
CA THR A 218 -9.40 14.50 31.90
C THR A 218 -8.39 14.83 33.00
N ARG A 219 -7.59 15.87 32.73
CA ARG A 219 -6.55 16.48 33.60
C ARG A 219 -6.44 15.93 35.02
N ASN A 220 -5.55 14.96 35.20
CA ASN A 220 -5.19 14.36 36.49
C ASN A 220 -6.36 13.82 37.33
N LEU A 221 -7.57 13.70 36.78
CA LEU A 221 -8.74 13.24 37.55
C LEU A 221 -8.62 11.77 37.93
N LEU A 222 -8.00 10.94 37.08
CA LEU A 222 -7.69 9.55 37.42
C LEU A 222 -6.82 9.47 38.69
N PHE A 223 -5.81 10.33 38.82
CA PHE A 223 -4.86 10.28 39.93
C PHE A 223 -5.41 10.82 41.25
N LYS A 224 -6.53 11.55 41.23
CA LYS A 224 -7.21 12.02 42.46
C LYS A 224 -7.97 10.91 43.18
N LYS A 225 -8.28 9.81 42.48
CA LYS A 225 -9.05 8.67 43.00
C LYS A 225 -10.49 8.99 43.45
N ASP A 226 -11.03 10.13 43.01
CA ASP A 226 -12.40 10.54 43.35
C ASP A 226 -13.46 9.75 42.56
N TYR A 227 -13.11 9.24 41.37
CA TYR A 227 -14.01 8.45 40.53
C TYR A 227 -13.79 6.96 40.75
N ASP A 228 -14.85 6.23 41.10
CA ASP A 228 -14.76 4.80 41.35
C ASP A 228 -16.02 4.05 40.86
N ARG A 229 -15.98 2.72 40.92
CA ARG A 229 -17.06 1.82 40.58
C ARG A 229 -18.22 1.99 41.56
N GLN A 230 -19.44 1.78 41.07
CA GLN A 230 -20.66 1.80 41.90
C GLN A 230 -20.72 0.62 42.88
N SER A 231 -20.23 -0.55 42.45
CA SER A 231 -20.27 -1.79 43.21
C SER A 231 -19.07 -2.66 42.84
N GLY A 232 -18.68 -3.55 43.75
CA GLY A 232 -17.49 -4.39 43.61
C GLY A 232 -16.21 -3.73 44.17
N PRO A 233 -15.04 -4.38 43.98
CA PRO A 233 -13.76 -3.82 44.41
C PRO A 233 -13.44 -2.54 43.61
N SER A 234 -12.73 -1.62 44.24
CA SER A 234 -12.34 -0.33 43.64
C SER A 234 -11.65 -0.54 42.29
N ILE A 235 -11.87 0.36 41.34
CA ILE A 235 -11.16 0.32 40.04
C ILE A 235 -9.64 0.35 40.23
N TYR A 236 -9.16 1.07 41.25
CA TYR A 236 -7.75 1.20 41.58
C TYR A 236 -7.19 -0.01 42.33
N GLU A 237 -8.04 -0.82 42.97
CA GLU A 237 -7.64 -2.11 43.54
C GLU A 237 -7.59 -3.20 42.47
N ALA A 238 -8.52 -3.15 41.51
CA ALA A 238 -8.57 -4.09 40.39
C ALA A 238 -7.44 -3.85 39.37
N HIS A 239 -7.01 -2.60 39.20
CA HIS A 239 -5.90 -2.21 38.33
C HIS A 239 -5.00 -1.19 39.05
N PRO A 240 -4.10 -1.64 39.96
CA PRO A 240 -3.19 -0.75 40.69
C PRO A 240 -2.33 0.11 39.76
N ASP A 241 -1.92 -0.46 38.63
CA ASP A 241 -1.09 0.17 37.59
C ASP A 241 -1.74 1.40 36.95
N LEU A 242 -3.06 1.62 37.10
CA LEU A 242 -3.75 2.85 36.64
C LEU A 242 -3.13 4.12 37.22
N LEU A 243 -2.59 4.03 38.44
CA LEU A 243 -1.99 5.16 39.15
C LEU A 243 -0.52 5.35 38.80
N GLU A 244 0.09 4.37 38.13
CA GLU A 244 1.46 4.43 37.63
C GLU A 244 1.52 4.97 36.19
N LEU A 245 0.38 5.03 35.49
CA LEU A 245 0.29 5.64 34.17
C LEU A 245 0.78 7.09 34.20
N GLU A 246 1.59 7.45 33.21
CA GLU A 246 1.95 8.85 32.98
C GLU A 246 0.71 9.64 32.54
N PRO A 247 0.55 10.93 32.91
CA PRO A 247 -0.54 11.74 32.41
C PRO A 247 -0.56 11.75 30.88
N ILE A 248 -1.69 11.33 30.28
CA ILE A 248 -1.79 11.19 28.83
C ILE A 248 -1.48 12.47 28.04
N ASN A 249 -1.61 13.64 28.66
CA ASN A 249 -1.23 14.91 28.04
C ASN A 249 0.26 15.04 27.80
N ASP A 250 1.08 14.49 28.68
CA ASP A 250 2.53 14.54 28.57
C ASP A 250 2.99 13.59 27.46
N ILE A 251 2.51 12.33 27.47
CA ILE A 251 2.71 11.36 26.37
C ILE A 251 2.25 11.96 25.03
N TYR A 252 1.05 12.56 25.00
CA TYR A 252 0.51 13.16 23.78
C TYR A 252 1.40 14.28 23.25
N LYS A 253 1.82 15.20 24.12
CA LYS A 253 2.71 16.32 23.78
C LYS A 253 4.04 15.83 23.23
N GLU A 254 4.64 14.80 23.82
CA GLU A 254 5.89 14.23 23.33
C GLU A 254 5.73 13.58 21.95
N LYS A 255 4.69 12.75 21.76
CA LYS A 255 4.42 12.09 20.48
C LYS A 255 4.11 13.10 19.37
N VAL A 256 3.34 14.15 19.67
CA VAL A 256 3.06 15.24 18.72
C VAL A 256 4.32 16.02 18.38
N LYS A 257 5.18 16.31 19.36
CA LYS A 257 6.47 16.98 19.14
C LYS A 257 7.38 16.18 18.20
N GLU A 258 7.48 14.87 18.40
CA GLU A 258 8.27 14.00 17.52
C GLU A 258 7.67 13.93 16.11
N HIS A 259 6.36 13.77 16.00
CA HIS A 259 5.70 13.76 14.69
C HIS A 259 5.85 15.11 13.97
N PHE A 260 5.75 16.23 14.69
CA PHE A 260 5.93 17.57 14.11
C PHE A 260 7.37 17.79 13.60
N LYS A 261 8.37 17.23 14.30
CA LYS A 261 9.76 17.22 13.82
C LYS A 261 9.88 16.47 12.50
N GLN A 262 9.24 15.31 12.37
CA GLN A 262 9.20 14.53 11.13
C GLN A 262 8.48 15.29 10.01
N TYR A 263 7.38 15.97 10.33
CA TYR A 263 6.65 16.84 9.41
C TYR A 263 7.53 17.97 8.85
N LYS A 264 8.30 18.66 9.69
CA LYS A 264 9.27 19.67 9.23
C LYS A 264 10.36 19.07 8.33
N ALA A 265 10.89 17.90 8.68
CA ALA A 265 11.88 17.20 7.85
C ALA A 265 11.30 16.79 6.48
N ALA A 266 10.02 16.43 6.43
CA ALA A 266 9.32 16.13 5.18
C ALA A 266 9.12 17.39 4.31
N ILE A 267 8.79 18.54 4.92
CA ILE A 267 8.74 19.83 4.20
C ILE A 267 10.11 20.18 3.61
N ASN A 268 11.19 20.07 4.39
CA ASN A 268 12.56 20.31 3.91
C ASN A 268 12.88 19.41 2.69
N THR A 269 12.64 18.10 2.81
CA THR A 269 12.87 17.14 1.71
C THR A 269 12.13 17.54 0.44
N THR A 270 10.88 17.97 0.59
CA THR A 270 10.05 18.43 -0.50
C THR A 270 10.56 19.73 -1.13
N VAL A 271 10.96 20.72 -0.34
CA VAL A 271 11.58 21.96 -0.85
C VAL A 271 12.85 21.63 -1.64
N ARG A 272 13.75 20.81 -1.09
CA ARG A 272 14.98 20.40 -1.80
C ARG A 272 14.66 19.73 -3.13
N LEU A 273 13.62 18.88 -3.15
CA LEU A 273 13.18 18.22 -4.36
C LEU A 273 12.66 19.21 -5.40
N THR A 274 11.82 20.17 -5.04
CA THR A 274 11.28 21.15 -6.00
C THR A 274 12.36 22.08 -6.53
N LEU A 275 13.27 22.54 -5.68
CA LEU A 275 14.42 23.36 -6.08
C LEU A 275 15.35 22.60 -7.02
N SER A 276 15.64 21.32 -6.74
CA SER A 276 16.50 20.47 -7.59
C SER A 276 15.95 20.22 -9.00
N ARG A 277 14.66 20.50 -9.24
CA ARG A 277 13.99 20.30 -10.53
C ARG A 277 14.01 21.53 -11.41
N LEU A 278 14.37 22.69 -10.87
CA LEU A 278 14.52 23.90 -11.68
C LEU A 278 15.55 23.67 -12.80
N PRO A 279 15.42 24.37 -13.94
CA PRO A 279 16.46 24.42 -14.97
C PRO A 279 17.84 24.70 -14.38
N ARG A 280 18.89 24.19 -15.03
CA ARG A 280 20.27 24.32 -14.55
C ARG A 280 20.63 25.75 -14.16
N GLU A 281 20.33 26.72 -15.01
CA GLU A 281 20.66 28.13 -14.77
C GLU A 281 20.03 28.66 -13.49
N GLU A 282 18.74 28.37 -13.27
CA GLU A 282 17.98 28.77 -12.09
C GLU A 282 18.47 28.09 -10.81
N ARG A 283 18.84 26.80 -10.88
CA ARG A 283 19.47 26.11 -9.75
C ARG A 283 20.80 26.73 -9.37
N MET A 284 21.64 27.00 -10.38
CA MET A 284 22.93 27.66 -10.17
C MET A 284 22.74 29.04 -9.54
N ALA A 285 21.75 29.81 -9.98
CA ALA A 285 21.43 31.11 -9.38
C ALA A 285 21.06 30.95 -7.89
N LEU A 286 20.20 30.00 -7.53
CA LEU A 286 19.83 29.79 -6.13
C LEU A 286 20.95 29.22 -5.25
N GLU A 287 21.84 28.41 -5.83
CA GLU A 287 22.95 27.80 -5.10
C GLU A 287 24.12 28.76 -4.88
N PHE A 288 24.41 29.61 -5.87
CA PHE A 288 25.62 30.44 -5.91
C PHE A 288 25.35 31.95 -5.97
N GLY A 289 24.10 32.39 -6.06
CA GLY A 289 23.72 33.79 -5.99
C GLY A 289 23.40 34.25 -4.57
N LYS A 290 23.23 35.56 -4.41
CA LYS A 290 22.73 36.17 -3.18
C LYS A 290 21.23 35.93 -3.09
N VAL A 291 20.75 35.21 -2.07
CA VAL A 291 19.34 34.78 -1.96
C VAL A 291 18.70 35.31 -0.69
N ALA A 292 17.51 35.87 -0.79
CA ALA A 292 16.67 36.21 0.36
C ALA A 292 15.34 35.46 0.30
N ILE A 293 14.86 35.00 1.46
CA ILE A 293 13.60 34.26 1.59
C ILE A 293 12.56 35.17 2.25
N PHE A 294 11.40 35.25 1.63
CA PHE A 294 10.29 36.11 2.03
C PHE A 294 9.00 35.32 2.24
N SER A 295 8.22 35.74 3.23
CA SER A 295 6.80 35.38 3.36
C SER A 295 5.94 36.53 2.84
N ALA A 296 4.87 36.21 2.12
CA ALA A 296 3.90 37.21 1.67
C ALA A 296 2.94 37.57 2.79
N ARG A 297 2.54 38.85 2.89
CA ARG A 297 1.61 39.39 3.87
C ARG A 297 0.52 40.18 3.17
N GLU A 298 -0.72 39.99 3.63
CA GLU A 298 -1.85 40.78 3.18
C GLU A 298 -1.86 42.16 3.86
N VAL A 299 -2.15 43.20 3.09
CA VAL A 299 -2.32 44.56 3.61
C VAL A 299 -3.71 44.67 4.24
N SER A 300 -3.77 44.79 5.57
CA SER A 300 -5.05 44.93 6.29
C SER A 300 -5.81 46.19 5.83
N SER A 301 -7.09 46.02 5.45
CA SER A 301 -8.01 47.10 5.09
C SER A 301 -8.43 47.98 6.29
N HIS A 302 -8.07 47.59 7.52
CA HIS A 302 -8.48 48.25 8.76
C HIS A 302 -7.42 49.15 9.39
N SER A 303 -6.31 49.45 8.68
CA SER A 303 -5.41 50.49 9.17
C SER A 303 -6.14 51.85 9.11
N PRO A 304 -6.24 52.60 10.23
CA PRO A 304 -6.71 53.97 10.20
C PRO A 304 -6.05 54.73 9.05
N LYS A 305 -6.83 55.54 8.30
CA LYS A 305 -6.34 56.31 7.14
C LYS A 305 -5.13 57.21 7.43
N ASN A 306 -4.73 57.35 8.70
CA ASN A 306 -3.60 58.12 9.21
C ASN A 306 -2.63 57.33 10.12
N SER A 307 -2.67 55.99 10.17
CA SER A 307 -1.64 55.21 10.91
C SER A 307 -0.83 54.32 9.97
N ASN A 308 0.46 54.62 9.88
CA ASN A 308 1.41 54.03 8.94
C ASN A 308 2.16 52.82 9.51
N PHE A 309 1.62 52.21 10.58
CA PHE A 309 2.14 51.00 11.19
C PHE A 309 1.27 49.84 10.71
N VAL A 310 1.85 48.85 10.01
CA VAL A 310 1.18 47.57 9.75
C VAL A 310 1.49 46.67 10.94
N PRO A 311 0.55 46.44 11.88
CA PRO A 311 0.80 45.55 13.00
C PRO A 311 1.18 44.17 12.48
N PHE A 312 2.14 43.50 13.12
CA PHE A 312 2.39 42.09 12.86
C PHE A 312 1.14 41.30 13.26
N ASP A 313 0.38 40.84 12.27
CA ASP A 313 -0.67 39.85 12.46
C ASP A 313 -0.25 38.55 11.76
N PRO A 314 0.17 37.51 12.51
CA PRO A 314 0.58 36.24 11.92
C PRO A 314 -0.56 35.52 11.18
N ARG A 315 -1.82 35.97 11.31
CA ARG A 315 -2.97 35.48 10.52
C ARG A 315 -2.99 36.04 9.10
N LEU A 316 -2.30 37.16 8.86
CA LEU A 316 -2.19 37.81 7.55
C LEU A 316 -0.91 37.43 6.80
N THR A 317 -0.12 36.48 7.32
CA THR A 317 1.09 35.97 6.68
C THR A 317 0.80 34.65 5.96
N ALA A 318 1.15 34.59 4.67
CA ALA A 318 1.07 33.40 3.83
C ALA A 318 1.91 32.26 4.39
N ARG A 319 1.31 31.07 4.49
CA ARG A 319 1.92 29.88 5.12
C ARG A 319 2.15 28.72 4.15
N PHE A 320 1.52 28.77 2.99
CA PHE A 320 1.55 27.68 2.01
C PHE A 320 2.52 27.95 0.85
N GLY A 321 2.97 29.19 0.71
CA GLY A 321 3.94 29.60 -0.30
C GLY A 321 4.98 30.58 0.26
N ASN A 322 6.24 30.42 -0.15
CA ASN A 322 7.34 31.33 0.15
C ASN A 322 7.96 31.85 -1.16
N MET A 323 8.56 33.03 -1.12
CA MET A 323 9.27 33.61 -2.27
C MET A 323 10.77 33.66 -1.99
N LEU A 324 11.57 33.21 -2.95
CA LEU A 324 13.03 33.34 -2.92
C LEU A 324 13.41 34.38 -3.96
N ILE A 325 13.89 35.54 -3.52
CA ILE A 325 14.46 36.54 -4.42
C ILE A 325 15.96 36.27 -4.49
N CYS A 326 16.46 36.08 -5.69
CA CYS A 326 17.86 35.78 -5.94
C CYS A 326 18.48 36.84 -6.85
N LYS A 327 19.63 37.37 -6.45
CA LYS A 327 20.51 38.18 -7.28
C LYS A 327 21.69 37.31 -7.70
N TYR A 328 21.85 37.11 -9.00
CA TYR A 328 22.95 36.32 -9.56
C TYR A 328 23.53 37.07 -10.76
N GLY A 329 24.77 37.56 -10.61
CA GLY A 329 25.35 38.51 -11.56
C GLY A 329 24.53 39.82 -11.62
N LEU A 330 24.06 40.19 -12.81
CA LEU A 330 23.24 41.39 -13.04
C LEU A 330 21.72 41.10 -13.05
N GLN A 331 21.30 39.84 -12.86
CA GLN A 331 19.91 39.43 -12.96
C GLN A 331 19.28 39.20 -11.59
N PHE A 332 18.01 39.56 -11.47
CA PHE A 332 17.16 39.19 -10.34
C PHE A 332 16.15 38.12 -10.79
N TYR A 333 16.02 37.08 -9.98
CA TYR A 333 15.02 36.04 -10.12
C TYR A 333 14.08 36.07 -8.91
N CYS A 334 12.83 35.67 -9.11
CA CYS A 334 11.87 35.44 -8.03
C CYS A 334 11.32 34.04 -8.19
N PHE A 335 11.60 33.16 -7.22
CA PHE A 335 11.09 31.80 -7.21
C PHE A 335 9.97 31.66 -6.19
N GLU A 336 8.83 31.15 -6.64
CA GLU A 336 7.71 30.79 -5.77
C GLU A 336 7.85 29.33 -5.37
N VAL A 337 7.89 29.04 -4.07
CA VAL A 337 8.06 27.70 -3.50
C VAL A 337 6.80 27.32 -2.72
N PHE A 338 6.15 26.25 -3.14
CA PHE A 338 4.92 25.71 -2.55
C PHE A 338 5.17 24.27 -2.08
N PRO A 339 5.59 24.07 -0.81
CA PRO A 339 6.05 22.77 -0.35
C PRO A 339 4.97 21.68 -0.43
N LEU A 340 3.76 21.91 0.07
CA LEU A 340 2.73 20.85 0.08
C LEU A 340 2.30 20.41 -1.32
N GLN A 341 2.43 21.30 -2.31
CA GLN A 341 2.08 21.06 -3.71
C GLN A 341 3.25 20.46 -4.50
N GLY A 342 4.48 20.54 -3.99
CA GLY A 342 5.66 20.08 -4.70
C GLY A 342 5.99 20.94 -5.91
N ILE A 343 5.76 22.24 -5.82
CA ILE A 343 5.98 23.18 -6.92
C ILE A 343 7.04 24.20 -6.53
N CYS A 344 7.98 24.42 -7.44
CA CYS A 344 8.84 25.59 -7.45
C CYS A 344 8.86 26.15 -8.87
N ARG A 345 8.61 27.46 -9.04
CA ARG A 345 8.62 28.10 -10.36
C ARG A 345 9.27 29.47 -10.30
N ASN A 346 9.99 29.84 -11.35
CA ASN A 346 10.43 31.21 -11.56
C ASN A 346 9.25 32.08 -12.01
N ASN A 347 9.16 33.29 -11.45
CA ASN A 347 8.15 34.28 -11.77
C ASN A 347 8.83 35.63 -12.08
N PRO A 348 9.15 35.88 -13.37
CA PRO A 348 9.81 37.11 -13.80
C PRO A 348 9.00 38.38 -13.48
N ALA A 349 7.67 38.29 -13.51
CA ALA A 349 6.81 39.43 -13.17
C ALA A 349 6.92 39.83 -11.70
N LEU A 350 7.08 38.85 -10.80
CA LEU A 350 7.36 39.13 -9.39
C LEU A 350 8.79 39.64 -9.17
N ALA A 351 9.76 39.18 -9.97
CA ALA A 351 11.11 39.74 -9.93
C ALA A 351 11.13 41.22 -10.36
N GLU A 352 10.42 41.57 -11.44
CA GLU A 352 10.28 42.96 -11.89
C GLU A 352 9.49 43.81 -10.89
N ALA A 353 8.40 43.27 -10.34
CA ALA A 353 7.65 43.92 -9.26
C ALA A 353 8.52 44.15 -8.03
N TYR A 354 9.42 43.20 -7.71
CA TYR A 354 10.41 43.37 -6.65
C TYR A 354 11.33 44.55 -6.97
N ILE A 355 11.99 44.57 -8.14
CA ILE A 355 12.89 45.65 -8.57
C ILE A 355 12.21 47.04 -8.54
N SER A 356 10.93 47.10 -8.87
CA SER A 356 10.14 48.36 -8.90
C SER A 356 9.35 48.63 -7.62
N GLY A 357 9.51 47.79 -6.59
CA GLY A 357 8.77 47.87 -5.34
C GLY A 357 9.20 49.04 -4.45
N HIS A 358 8.62 49.12 -3.25
CA HIS A 358 9.01 50.08 -2.23
C HIS A 358 9.49 49.35 -0.98
N THR A 359 10.51 49.86 -0.31
CA THR A 359 11.08 49.28 0.91
C THR A 359 10.82 50.16 2.11
N SER A 360 10.65 49.53 3.27
CA SER A 360 10.37 50.22 4.53
C SER A 360 11.65 50.89 5.08
N ASP A 361 11.56 52.18 5.41
CA ASP A 361 12.60 52.94 6.10
C ASP A 361 12.63 52.69 7.62
N GLU A 362 13.55 53.34 8.35
CA GLU A 362 13.70 53.22 9.81
C GLU A 362 12.44 53.64 10.60
N TYR A 363 11.53 54.39 9.97
CA TYR A 363 10.27 54.86 10.54
C TYR A 363 9.06 54.04 10.05
N GLY A 364 9.26 53.00 9.24
CA GLY A 364 8.21 52.12 8.74
C GLY A 364 7.58 52.56 7.41
N TRP A 365 8.06 53.63 6.78
CA TRP A 365 7.48 54.13 5.53
C TRP A 365 8.07 53.46 4.30
N PHE A 366 7.21 53.14 3.34
CA PHE A 366 7.63 52.60 2.05
C PHE A 366 8.04 53.74 1.10
N THR A 367 9.32 54.13 1.11
CA THR A 367 9.80 55.35 0.43
C THR A 367 10.93 55.11 -0.57
N GLU A 368 11.79 54.13 -0.34
CA GLU A 368 12.94 53.82 -1.22
C GLU A 368 12.62 52.62 -2.13
N GLY A 369 12.95 52.70 -3.43
CA GLY A 369 12.98 51.50 -4.28
C GLY A 369 14.01 50.49 -3.76
N PRO A 370 13.97 49.21 -4.14
CA PRO A 370 14.98 48.27 -3.68
C PRO A 370 16.25 48.53 -4.48
N ASN A 371 17.13 49.35 -3.88
CA ASN A 371 18.60 49.33 -3.96
C ASN A 371 19.14 50.59 -3.25
N GLY A 372 18.74 50.83 -2.00
CA GLY A 372 19.66 51.51 -1.07
C GLY A 372 20.91 50.65 -0.86
N ASP A 373 21.97 51.17 -0.22
CA ASP A 373 23.31 50.55 -0.07
C ASP A 373 23.37 49.10 0.46
N SER A 374 22.23 48.49 0.83
CA SER A 374 22.06 47.10 1.23
C SER A 374 20.97 46.40 0.40
N ASP A 375 21.33 45.34 -0.36
CA ASP A 375 20.36 44.46 -1.02
C ASP A 375 19.43 43.78 0.03
N PHE A 376 18.17 43.50 -0.34
CA PHE A 376 17.16 42.76 0.46
C PHE A 376 16.72 43.39 1.81
N LYS A 377 15.95 44.49 1.77
CA LYS A 377 15.32 45.07 2.97
C LYS A 377 14.32 44.11 3.64
N SER A 378 14.06 44.32 4.93
CA SER A 378 13.22 43.44 5.77
C SER A 378 11.75 43.43 5.35
N LEU A 379 11.20 44.59 4.95
CA LEU A 379 9.84 44.74 4.46
C LEU A 379 9.84 45.42 3.09
N THR A 380 9.24 44.76 2.10
CA THR A 380 9.11 45.27 0.73
C THR A 380 7.67 45.21 0.27
N TYR A 381 7.08 46.35 -0.10
CA TYR A 381 5.76 46.44 -0.69
C TYR A 381 5.86 46.29 -2.22
N LEU A 382 5.12 45.33 -2.78
CA LEU A 382 5.01 45.12 -4.21
C LEU A 382 3.62 45.51 -4.69
N SER A 383 3.56 46.44 -5.65
CA SER A 383 2.32 46.81 -6.34
C SER A 383 1.96 45.79 -7.44
N THR A 384 1.88 44.51 -7.08
CA THR A 384 1.60 43.39 -7.99
C THR A 384 0.50 42.48 -7.45
N ARG A 385 0.10 41.48 -8.23
CA ARG A 385 -0.89 40.46 -7.86
C ARG A 385 -0.19 39.11 -7.65
N ILE A 386 -0.69 38.36 -6.68
CA ILE A 386 -0.30 36.97 -6.43
C ILE A 386 -1.53 36.08 -6.37
N GLU A 387 -1.34 34.78 -6.55
CA GLU A 387 -2.38 33.76 -6.37
C GLU A 387 -2.65 33.55 -4.87
N LYS A 388 -3.51 34.40 -4.26
CA LYS A 388 -3.75 34.38 -2.80
C LYS A 388 -4.16 32.99 -2.29
N THR A 389 -5.02 32.29 -3.02
CA THR A 389 -5.45 30.94 -2.63
C THR A 389 -4.28 29.95 -2.53
N ALA A 390 -3.25 30.08 -3.38
CA ALA A 390 -2.05 29.25 -3.30
C ALA A 390 -1.18 29.60 -2.07
N TYR A 391 -0.98 30.89 -1.79
CA TYR A 391 -0.14 31.38 -0.69
C TYR A 391 -0.78 31.24 0.70
N PHE A 392 -2.09 31.47 0.80
CA PHE A 392 -2.82 31.60 2.06
C PHE A 392 -3.74 30.41 2.36
N GLU A 393 -4.20 29.67 1.35
CA GLU A 393 -5.14 28.55 1.53
C GLU A 393 -4.54 27.19 1.13
N GLY A 394 -3.37 27.17 0.47
CA GLY A 394 -2.72 25.94 0.04
C GLY A 394 -3.37 25.27 -1.17
N GLN A 395 -4.08 26.03 -2.01
CA GLN A 395 -4.56 25.52 -3.30
C GLN A 395 -3.40 25.35 -4.29
N ALA A 396 -3.56 24.48 -5.28
CA ALA A 396 -2.59 24.38 -6.37
C ALA A 396 -2.59 25.67 -7.19
N PRO A 397 -1.41 26.23 -7.55
CA PRO A 397 -1.35 27.41 -8.38
C PRO A 397 -1.92 27.10 -9.77
N LEU A 398 -2.90 27.88 -10.21
CA LEU A 398 -3.70 27.59 -11.41
C LEU A 398 -3.04 28.06 -12.70
N GLY A 399 -2.10 29.01 -12.63
CA GLY A 399 -1.40 29.53 -13.81
C GLY A 399 -2.39 30.10 -14.83
N GLU A 400 -2.73 31.37 -14.67
CA GLU A 400 -3.71 32.18 -15.45
C GLU A 400 -5.15 32.22 -14.90
N GLU A 401 -5.41 33.18 -14.01
CA GLU A 401 -6.57 34.10 -13.96
C GLU A 401 -6.55 34.86 -12.63
N LEU A 402 -6.03 36.10 -12.63
CA LEU A 402 -5.87 36.91 -11.41
C LEU A 402 -7.10 37.82 -11.20
N ARG A 403 -7.92 37.57 -10.16
CA ARG A 403 -9.10 38.40 -9.80
C ARG A 403 -8.96 39.24 -8.52
N ASP A 404 -7.79 39.30 -7.88
CA ASP A 404 -7.64 39.98 -6.57
C ASP A 404 -6.92 41.34 -6.62
N ARG A 405 -7.29 42.27 -5.73
CA ARG A 405 -6.75 43.65 -5.65
C ARG A 405 -5.21 43.68 -5.59
N PRO A 406 -4.55 44.65 -6.27
CA PRO A 406 -3.08 44.77 -6.26
C PRO A 406 -2.53 45.18 -4.89
N GLY A 407 -1.36 44.66 -4.52
CA GLY A 407 -0.61 45.06 -3.34
C GLY A 407 -0.34 43.90 -2.36
N ILE A 408 0.94 43.57 -2.16
CA ILE A 408 1.42 42.61 -1.15
C ILE A 408 2.62 43.17 -0.41
N ILE A 409 2.79 42.77 0.85
CA ILE A 409 4.01 43.05 1.61
C ILE A 409 4.82 41.76 1.67
N LEU A 410 6.10 41.82 1.33
CA LEU A 410 7.05 40.76 1.53
C LEU A 410 7.84 41.03 2.80
N GLU A 411 7.90 40.02 3.68
CA GLU A 411 8.67 40.06 4.92
C GLU A 411 9.83 39.07 4.81
N ARG A 412 11.06 39.59 4.80
CA ARG A 412 12.27 38.78 4.75
C ARG A 412 12.52 38.14 6.10
N PHE A 413 12.76 36.84 6.10
CA PHE A 413 13.12 36.11 7.32
C PHE A 413 14.44 35.35 7.22
N ALA A 414 15.03 35.27 6.02
CA ALA A 414 16.35 34.69 5.82
C ALA A 414 17.06 35.34 4.63
N GLU A 415 18.39 35.27 4.66
CA GLU A 415 19.26 35.74 3.61
C GLU A 415 20.51 34.87 3.58
N PHE A 416 21.07 34.72 2.40
CA PHE A 416 22.28 33.99 2.15
C PHE A 416 23.13 34.77 1.15
N ASP A 417 24.39 34.99 1.51
CA ASP A 417 25.36 35.60 0.61
C ASP A 417 25.80 34.63 -0.50
N GLU A 418 26.50 35.16 -1.49
CA GLU A 418 27.20 34.35 -2.49
C GLU A 418 28.25 33.49 -1.77
N PRO A 419 28.32 32.17 -2.02
CA PRO A 419 29.33 31.31 -1.41
C PRO A 419 30.72 31.64 -1.97
N ASP A 420 31.76 31.48 -1.15
CA ASP A 420 33.16 31.66 -1.55
C ASP A 420 33.66 30.59 -2.54
N ASP A 421 32.90 29.51 -2.72
CA ASP A 421 33.25 28.36 -3.56
C ASP A 421 33.26 28.70 -5.05
N ALA A 422 34.20 28.11 -5.78
CA ALA A 422 34.23 28.20 -7.23
C ALA A 422 33.00 27.53 -7.86
N LEU A 423 32.43 28.18 -8.88
CA LEU A 423 31.30 27.64 -9.65
C LEU A 423 31.66 26.28 -10.26
N PRO A 424 30.90 25.20 -9.97
CA PRO A 424 31.15 23.90 -10.54
C PRO A 424 30.88 23.88 -12.05
N LEU A 425 31.76 23.19 -12.80
CA LEU A 425 31.62 22.97 -14.24
C LEU A 425 30.33 22.22 -14.61
N THR A 426 29.87 21.31 -13.74
CA THR A 426 28.64 20.53 -13.90
C THR A 426 27.85 20.50 -12.59
N ARG A 427 26.52 20.64 -12.66
CA ARG A 427 25.62 20.60 -11.50
C ARG A 427 24.30 19.90 -11.85
N SER A 428 24.22 18.61 -11.56
CA SER A 428 23.02 17.80 -11.79
C SER A 428 21.94 18.11 -10.74
N PRO A 429 20.66 17.80 -11.03
CA PRO A 429 19.59 17.84 -10.03
C PRO A 429 19.96 17.15 -8.71
N MET A 430 20.59 15.98 -8.76
CA MET A 430 20.98 15.26 -7.54
C MET A 430 22.10 15.95 -6.75
N HIS A 431 23.06 16.59 -7.42
CA HIS A 431 24.03 17.44 -6.71
C HIS A 431 23.35 18.62 -6.01
N SER A 432 22.38 19.26 -6.66
CA SER A 432 21.58 20.33 -6.05
C SER A 432 20.72 19.85 -4.89
N PHE A 433 20.04 18.71 -5.05
CA PHE A 433 19.22 18.09 -4.01
C PHE A 433 20.03 17.78 -2.76
N ASN A 434 21.28 17.34 -2.92
CA ASN A 434 22.22 17.05 -1.84
C ASN A 434 23.08 18.25 -1.41
N SER A 435 22.86 19.44 -1.98
CA SER A 435 23.64 20.63 -1.63
C SER A 435 23.29 21.10 -0.22
N GLU A 436 24.31 21.58 0.51
CA GLU A 436 24.13 22.18 1.83
C GLU A 436 23.24 23.43 1.74
N ARG A 437 23.37 24.21 0.66
CA ARG A 437 22.58 25.42 0.41
C ARG A 437 21.08 25.11 0.32
N PHE A 438 20.67 24.13 -0.48
CA PHE A 438 19.25 23.77 -0.59
C PHE A 438 18.73 23.10 0.69
N ASN A 439 19.57 22.34 1.39
CA ASN A 439 19.18 21.82 2.69
C ASN A 439 18.91 22.93 3.71
N LYS A 440 19.78 23.94 3.82
CA LYS A 440 19.56 25.10 4.69
C LYS A 440 18.33 25.92 4.29
N ILE A 441 18.11 26.16 3.00
CA ILE A 441 16.90 26.84 2.51
C ILE A 441 15.64 26.06 2.94
N GLY A 442 15.63 24.74 2.73
CA GLY A 442 14.51 23.88 3.12
C GLY A 442 14.27 23.84 4.63
N GLU A 443 15.33 23.78 5.44
CA GLU A 443 15.27 23.86 6.90
C GLU A 443 14.66 25.19 7.36
N ILE A 444 15.19 26.31 6.89
CA ILE A 444 14.68 27.65 7.29
C ILE A 444 13.22 27.84 6.89
N ILE A 445 12.81 27.38 5.69
CA ILE A 445 11.41 27.41 5.26
C ILE A 445 10.53 26.55 6.17
N ALA A 446 10.98 25.34 6.52
CA ALA A 446 10.24 24.44 7.40
C ALA A 446 10.15 24.94 8.84
N GLU A 447 11.10 25.76 9.30
CA GLU A 447 11.17 26.29 10.65
C GLU A 447 10.44 27.62 10.84
N HIS A 448 10.55 28.54 9.88
CA HIS A 448 10.02 29.89 10.03
C HIS A 448 8.48 29.93 10.05
N ASN A 449 7.85 29.38 9.01
CA ASN A 449 6.39 29.42 8.87
C ASN A 449 5.89 28.16 8.14
N PRO A 450 5.93 26.99 8.81
CA PRO A 450 5.41 25.76 8.21
C PRO A 450 3.91 25.92 7.92
N PRO A 451 3.38 25.22 6.88
CA PRO A 451 1.97 25.31 6.51
C PRO A 451 1.00 25.05 7.67
N THR A 452 1.40 24.19 8.62
CA THR A 452 0.71 23.97 9.89
C THR A 452 1.63 24.29 11.05
N HIS A 453 1.26 25.23 11.93
CA HIS A 453 2.05 25.55 13.15
C HIS A 453 1.92 24.46 14.21
N TYR A 454 2.88 24.35 15.14
CA TYR A 454 2.86 23.33 16.20
C TYR A 454 1.54 23.32 16.99
N ASP A 455 1.02 24.48 17.39
CA ASP A 455 -0.22 24.55 18.17
C ASP A 455 -1.44 24.05 17.39
N GLN A 456 -1.48 24.31 16.09
CA GLN A 456 -2.51 23.80 15.19
C GLN A 456 -2.33 22.30 15.00
N PHE A 457 -1.10 21.86 14.79
CA PHE A 457 -0.71 20.46 14.65
C PHE A 457 -1.10 19.64 15.89
N TYR A 458 -0.91 20.22 17.09
CA TYR A 458 -1.34 19.71 18.37
C TYR A 458 -2.87 19.73 18.51
N ALA A 459 -3.55 20.79 18.06
CA ALA A 459 -5.00 20.90 18.18
C ALA A 459 -5.79 19.94 17.27
N ILE A 460 -5.29 19.60 16.08
CA ILE A 460 -5.99 18.78 15.07
C ILE A 460 -6.50 17.44 15.63
N SER A 461 -5.82 16.86 16.61
CA SER A 461 -6.19 15.57 17.20
C SER A 461 -6.14 15.57 18.74
N TYR A 462 -6.26 16.77 19.33
CA TYR A 462 -6.49 16.96 20.76
C TYR A 462 -7.98 16.70 21.07
N ASP A 463 -8.34 15.43 21.15
CA ASP A 463 -9.69 15.00 21.51
C ASP A 463 -10.02 15.43 22.96
N ARG A 464 -11.13 16.15 23.15
CA ARG A 464 -11.65 16.55 24.47
C ARG A 464 -12.83 15.66 24.89
N PRO A 465 -12.72 14.87 25.98
CA PRO A 465 -13.87 14.18 26.55
C PRO A 465 -14.92 15.17 27.06
N ALA A 466 -16.19 14.75 27.12
CA ALA A 466 -17.30 15.59 27.57
C ALA A 466 -17.12 16.13 29.01
N LEU A 467 -16.31 15.43 29.81
CA LEU A 467 -15.95 15.82 31.18
C LEU A 467 -15.06 17.07 31.20
N GLU A 468 -14.04 17.13 30.34
CA GLU A 468 -13.10 18.25 30.22
C GLU A 468 -13.81 19.51 29.71
N LYS A 469 -14.80 19.36 28.81
CA LYS A 469 -15.62 20.48 28.29
C LYS A 469 -16.45 21.21 29.36
N LYS A 470 -16.72 20.60 30.51
CA LYS A 470 -17.52 21.21 31.59
C LYS A 470 -16.69 22.04 32.57
N HIS A 471 -15.37 22.06 32.44
CA HIS A 471 -14.48 22.66 33.46
C HIS A 471 -13.64 23.83 32.93
N ASP A 472 -13.71 24.17 31.64
CA ASP A 472 -12.83 25.15 31.02
C ASP A 472 -13.61 26.29 30.31
N ASP A 473 -13.31 27.55 30.63
CA ASP A 473 -13.72 28.78 29.89
C ASP A 473 -12.87 28.99 28.59
N TRP A 474 -12.42 27.91 27.96
CA TRP A 474 -11.48 27.93 26.82
C TRP A 474 -12.14 27.97 25.43
N ASP A 475 -13.47 28.03 25.37
CA ASP A 475 -14.25 27.90 24.13
C ASP A 475 -13.93 29.00 23.10
N ASN A 476 -13.62 30.22 23.55
CA ASN A 476 -13.33 31.35 22.67
C ASN A 476 -11.98 31.24 21.92
N VAL A 477 -10.99 30.54 22.49
CA VAL A 477 -9.65 30.42 21.88
C VAL A 477 -9.64 29.33 20.81
N THR A 478 -10.40 28.25 20.99
CA THR A 478 -10.44 27.13 20.04
C THR A 478 -11.32 27.38 18.83
N GLU A 479 -12.51 27.99 18.96
CA GLU A 479 -13.30 28.31 17.77
C GLU A 479 -12.59 29.33 16.87
N THR A 480 -11.95 30.33 17.47
CA THR A 480 -11.15 31.33 16.76
C THR A 480 -9.94 30.71 16.04
N PHE A 481 -9.27 29.70 16.61
CA PHE A 481 -8.13 29.01 15.96
C PHE A 481 -8.57 27.98 14.90
N LEU A 482 -9.69 27.29 15.12
CA LEU A 482 -10.24 26.27 14.22
C LEU A 482 -10.92 26.90 12.98
N ASP A 483 -11.50 28.10 13.10
CA ASP A 483 -12.17 28.80 11.99
C ASP A 483 -11.21 29.64 11.13
N ILE A 484 -10.04 30.07 11.64
CA ILE A 484 -9.14 30.99 10.90
C ILE A 484 -8.13 30.26 10.00
N VAL A 485 -7.66 29.04 10.32
CA VAL A 485 -6.57 28.40 9.54
C VAL A 485 -6.62 26.86 9.60
N ILE A 486 -7.69 26.24 9.11
CA ILE A 486 -7.63 24.82 8.76
C ILE A 486 -8.11 24.68 7.32
N PRO A 487 -7.21 24.51 6.34
CA PRO A 487 -7.62 24.35 4.95
C PRO A 487 -8.41 23.05 4.69
N PHE A 488 -8.69 22.26 5.74
CA PHE A 488 -9.27 20.92 5.72
C PHE A 488 -10.44 20.72 6.69
N ARG A 489 -11.16 21.81 7.06
CA ARG A 489 -12.32 21.77 7.97
C ARG A 489 -13.35 20.67 7.61
N GLN A 490 -13.49 20.32 6.32
CA GLN A 490 -14.35 19.21 5.87
C GLN A 490 -13.77 17.81 6.12
N CYS A 491 -12.44 17.61 6.03
CA CYS A 491 -11.79 16.33 6.32
C CYS A 491 -11.76 16.01 7.83
N ILE A 492 -11.60 17.04 8.67
CA ILE A 492 -11.53 16.87 10.14
C ILE A 492 -12.90 16.53 10.75
N ARG A 493 -14.01 17.05 10.21
CA ARG A 493 -15.37 16.71 10.69
C ARG A 493 -15.69 15.22 10.58
N GLY A 494 -15.06 14.48 9.66
CA GLY A 494 -15.19 13.02 9.54
C GLY A 494 -14.49 12.24 10.67
N LEU A 495 -13.40 12.79 11.23
CA LEU A 495 -12.65 12.17 12.33
C LEU A 495 -13.31 12.38 13.70
N SER A 496 -13.97 13.52 13.91
CA SER A 496 -14.59 13.88 15.20
C SER A 496 -16.09 13.57 15.30
N SER A 497 -16.74 13.04 14.25
CA SER A 497 -18.15 12.67 14.31
C SER A 497 -18.35 11.39 15.14
N GLY A 498 -19.53 11.25 15.76
CA GLY A 498 -19.96 10.03 16.46
C GLY A 498 -20.46 8.92 15.53
N ASP A 499 -20.22 9.04 14.22
CA ASP A 499 -20.76 8.17 13.18
C ASP A 499 -19.67 7.22 12.62
N PRO A 500 -19.81 5.89 12.76
CA PRO A 500 -18.81 4.91 12.32
C PRO A 500 -18.49 4.95 10.81
N ASP A 501 -19.48 5.28 9.95
CA ASP A 501 -19.31 5.26 8.49
C ASP A 501 -18.44 6.41 7.95
N LEU A 502 -18.28 7.47 8.74
CA LEU A 502 -17.41 8.61 8.41
C LEU A 502 -15.99 8.46 9.01
N ARG A 503 -15.81 7.60 10.01
CA ARG A 503 -14.53 7.40 10.73
C ARG A 503 -13.51 6.52 10.02
N SER A 504 -13.95 5.67 9.10
CA SER A 504 -13.06 4.79 8.31
C SER A 504 -12.74 5.31 6.91
N GLY A 505 -13.33 6.43 6.48
CA GLY A 505 -13.22 6.95 5.11
C GLY A 505 -12.61 8.35 4.97
N ALA A 506 -12.54 9.15 6.04
CA ALA A 506 -11.97 10.50 6.01
C ALA A 506 -10.45 10.47 6.20
N ILE A 507 -9.75 9.82 5.27
CA ILE A 507 -8.32 10.05 5.04
C ILE A 507 -8.16 11.55 4.69
N PHE A 508 -6.99 12.13 4.94
CA PHE A 508 -6.51 13.46 4.52
C PHE A 508 -6.56 13.67 2.98
N SER A 509 -7.68 13.34 2.33
CA SER A 509 -7.82 13.06 0.89
C SER A 509 -7.80 14.34 0.05
N CYS A 510 -8.30 15.48 0.54
CA CYS A 510 -8.39 16.67 -0.31
C CYS A 510 -7.05 17.36 -0.62
N VAL A 511 -5.95 17.06 0.09
CA VAL A 511 -4.64 17.73 -0.16
C VAL A 511 -3.74 16.94 -1.11
N MET A 512 -3.88 15.63 -1.11
CA MET A 512 -2.93 14.74 -1.78
C MET A 512 -3.54 14.00 -2.98
N ASP A 513 -4.87 14.04 -3.17
CA ASP A 513 -5.55 13.32 -4.27
C ASP A 513 -5.25 13.87 -5.68
N LEU A 514 -4.54 15.00 -5.82
CA LEU A 514 -4.17 15.57 -7.13
C LEU A 514 -2.65 15.70 -7.39
N THR A 515 -1.79 15.65 -6.37
CA THR A 515 -0.39 16.10 -6.48
C THR A 515 0.67 14.99 -6.38
N ALA A 516 0.35 13.81 -5.85
CA ALA A 516 1.34 12.73 -5.70
C ALA A 516 1.93 12.23 -7.04
N ILE A 517 1.20 12.38 -8.16
CA ILE A 517 1.72 12.04 -9.52
C ILE A 517 2.72 13.07 -10.03
N LEU A 518 2.52 14.36 -9.71
CA LEU A 518 3.47 15.43 -10.08
C LEU A 518 4.82 15.25 -9.36
N PHE A 519 4.81 14.66 -8.16
CA PHE A 519 6.01 14.44 -7.35
C PHE A 519 6.98 13.38 -7.87
N VAL A 520 6.58 12.43 -8.71
CA VAL A 520 7.47 11.30 -9.11
C VAL A 520 7.80 11.31 -10.61
N PHE A 521 6.90 11.83 -11.45
CA PHE A 521 7.00 11.70 -12.90
C PHE A 521 7.31 12.99 -13.66
N ALA A 522 7.37 14.13 -12.98
CA ALA A 522 7.47 15.47 -13.57
C ALA A 522 6.35 15.75 -14.61
N GLY A 523 5.41 16.64 -14.26
CA GLY A 523 4.57 17.39 -15.22
C GLY A 523 3.40 16.69 -15.92
N ALA A 524 2.74 15.70 -15.32
CA ALA A 524 1.43 15.24 -15.83
C ALA A 524 0.30 16.15 -15.29
N LEU A 525 -0.19 17.10 -16.10
CA LEU A 525 -1.54 17.66 -15.93
C LEU A 525 -2.53 16.63 -16.49
N GLY A 526 -3.07 15.73 -15.65
CA GLY A 526 -4.03 14.71 -16.08
C GLY A 526 -4.54 13.77 -14.97
N PRO A 527 -5.69 13.08 -15.18
CA PRO A 527 -6.49 12.47 -14.11
C PRO A 527 -5.92 11.12 -13.65
N PHE A 528 -4.99 11.16 -12.70
CA PHE A 528 -4.54 9.97 -11.96
C PHE A 528 -4.93 10.04 -10.48
N SER A 529 -6.16 10.45 -10.16
CA SER A 529 -6.69 10.63 -8.79
C SER A 529 -6.87 9.34 -7.94
N LYS A 530 -6.14 8.24 -8.21
CA LYS A 530 -6.24 6.97 -7.47
C LYS A 530 -4.89 6.41 -6.99
N ALA A 531 -3.89 7.25 -6.76
CA ALA A 531 -2.49 6.80 -6.74
C ALA A 531 -1.65 7.07 -5.48
N LEU A 532 -2.21 7.35 -4.29
CA LEU A 532 -1.34 7.35 -3.08
C LEU A 532 -0.73 5.97 -2.78
N GLY A 533 -1.42 4.88 -3.17
CA GLY A 533 -0.94 3.51 -2.97
C GLY A 533 -0.10 2.93 -4.12
N SER A 534 -0.15 3.50 -5.33
CA SER A 534 0.52 2.92 -6.52
C SER A 534 1.89 3.53 -6.82
N SER A 535 2.09 4.84 -6.60
CA SER A 535 3.37 5.51 -6.93
C SER A 535 4.49 5.17 -5.94
N THR A 536 4.22 5.15 -4.63
CA THR A 536 5.18 4.70 -3.59
C THR A 536 5.52 3.23 -3.75
N ARG A 537 4.54 2.41 -4.16
CA ARG A 537 4.75 1.00 -4.48
C ARG A 537 5.60 0.81 -5.74
N LEU A 538 5.39 1.58 -6.80
CA LEU A 538 6.23 1.53 -8.00
C LEU A 538 7.67 1.93 -7.71
N LEU A 539 7.88 2.99 -6.91
CA LEU A 539 9.20 3.42 -6.46
C LEU A 539 9.87 2.39 -5.53
N SER A 540 9.12 1.72 -4.66
CA SER A 540 9.70 0.67 -3.83
C SER A 540 10.13 -0.54 -4.65
N LEU A 541 9.44 -0.83 -5.77
CA LEU A 541 9.78 -1.89 -6.71
C LEU A 541 10.94 -1.55 -7.65
N SER A 542 11.41 -0.30 -7.70
CA SER A 542 12.63 0.07 -8.42
C SER A 542 13.89 -0.02 -7.55
N LYS A 543 13.75 -0.20 -6.23
CA LYS A 543 14.89 -0.41 -5.33
C LYS A 543 15.56 -1.75 -5.57
N VAL A 544 16.87 -1.81 -5.36
CA VAL A 544 17.66 -3.06 -5.41
C VAL A 544 18.59 -3.13 -4.22
N GLY A 545 18.66 -4.29 -3.57
CA GLY A 545 19.60 -4.51 -2.48
C GLY A 545 21.06 -4.42 -2.95
N ALA A 546 21.90 -3.71 -2.18
CA ALA A 546 23.34 -3.58 -2.46
C ALA A 546 24.06 -4.94 -2.59
N SER A 547 23.55 -5.99 -1.93
CA SER A 547 24.04 -7.37 -2.03
C SER A 547 23.66 -8.06 -3.35
N VAL A 548 22.55 -7.69 -3.97
CA VAL A 548 22.09 -8.24 -5.26
C VAL A 548 22.95 -7.73 -6.41
N ALA A 549 23.40 -6.46 -6.34
CA ALA A 549 24.42 -5.94 -7.23
C ALA A 549 25.72 -6.77 -7.19
N LEU A 550 25.98 -7.50 -6.10
CA LEU A 550 27.11 -8.41 -6.04
C LEU A 550 26.81 -9.79 -6.65
N SER A 551 25.63 -10.36 -6.40
CA SER A 551 25.28 -11.75 -6.76
C SER A 551 25.08 -11.98 -8.27
N VAL A 552 24.53 -11.00 -9.00
CA VAL A 552 24.32 -11.12 -10.47
C VAL A 552 25.66 -11.23 -11.23
N PHE A 553 26.74 -10.73 -10.63
CA PHE A 553 28.08 -10.70 -11.22
C PHE A 553 29.03 -11.77 -10.68
N ASN A 554 28.69 -12.47 -9.59
CA ASN A 554 29.57 -13.48 -8.97
C ASN A 554 29.09 -14.92 -9.23
N PRO A 555 29.81 -15.73 -10.05
CA PRO A 555 29.41 -17.11 -10.37
C PRO A 555 29.72 -18.17 -9.29
N LEU A 556 30.11 -17.82 -8.06
CA LEU A 556 30.74 -18.76 -7.11
C LEU A 556 30.10 -18.84 -5.72
N ASP A 557 28.78 -19.06 -5.62
CA ASP A 557 28.15 -19.51 -4.36
C ASP A 557 27.79 -21.01 -4.37
N GLY A 558 28.55 -21.80 -5.14
CA GLY A 558 28.49 -23.26 -5.15
C GLY A 558 29.62 -23.91 -5.96
N VAL A 559 30.57 -24.52 -5.25
CA VAL A 559 31.75 -25.30 -5.71
C VAL A 559 33.09 -24.51 -5.84
N PRO A 560 34.11 -24.81 -5.01
CA PRO A 560 35.43 -24.23 -5.11
C PRO A 560 36.31 -25.03 -6.07
N LYS A 561 36.72 -24.43 -7.19
CA LYS A 561 38.02 -24.62 -7.89
C LYS A 561 37.96 -23.98 -9.28
N LEU A 562 38.38 -22.72 -9.39
CA LEU A 562 39.05 -22.14 -10.56
C LEU A 562 39.39 -20.67 -10.27
N VAL A 563 40.40 -20.44 -9.43
CA VAL A 563 41.13 -19.17 -9.38
C VAL A 563 42.54 -19.50 -9.82
N HIS A 564 42.85 -19.39 -11.10
CA HIS A 564 44.19 -19.22 -11.66
C HIS A 564 44.04 -18.69 -13.09
N GLY A 565 43.99 -17.36 -13.23
CA GLY A 565 43.91 -16.70 -14.53
C GLY A 565 43.35 -15.29 -14.41
N GLY A 566 44.19 -14.35 -13.99
CA GLY A 566 43.84 -12.94 -13.96
C GLY A 566 43.56 -12.40 -15.37
N ALA A 567 42.38 -11.80 -15.55
CA ALA A 567 42.07 -10.98 -16.71
C ALA A 567 41.49 -9.64 -16.22
N ARG A 568 42.27 -8.58 -16.35
CA ARG A 568 41.79 -7.19 -16.31
C ARG A 568 40.82 -7.01 -17.48
N LEU A 569 39.52 -6.96 -17.19
CA LEU A 569 38.49 -6.54 -18.14
C LEU A 569 38.41 -5.01 -18.12
N VAL A 570 39.35 -4.36 -18.78
CA VAL A 570 39.27 -2.94 -19.14
C VAL A 570 38.83 -2.85 -20.60
N GLY A 571 37.58 -2.46 -20.80
CA GLY A 571 36.98 -2.22 -22.10
C GLY A 571 35.62 -1.54 -21.93
N LYS A 572 35.62 -0.21 -21.94
CA LYS A 572 34.44 0.65 -21.85
C LYS A 572 33.39 0.17 -22.87
N GLY A 573 32.21 -0.24 -22.38
CA GLY A 573 30.99 -0.46 -23.18
C GLY A 573 30.34 -1.84 -23.12
N VAL A 574 31.06 -2.94 -22.83
CA VAL A 574 30.44 -4.29 -22.87
C VAL A 574 30.50 -4.98 -21.52
N MET A 575 29.44 -4.81 -20.73
CA MET A 575 29.20 -5.52 -19.47
C MET A 575 28.83 -6.98 -19.77
N LYS A 576 29.67 -7.93 -19.36
CA LYS A 576 29.38 -9.37 -19.50
C LYS A 576 28.83 -9.90 -18.18
N LEU A 577 27.52 -10.20 -18.17
CA LEU A 577 26.92 -11.03 -17.13
C LEU A 577 27.69 -12.36 -17.05
N SER A 578 27.78 -12.93 -15.85
CA SER A 578 28.29 -14.30 -15.71
C SER A 578 27.41 -15.26 -16.53
N HIS A 579 27.95 -16.42 -16.93
CA HIS A 579 27.17 -17.42 -17.64
C HIS A 579 25.89 -17.80 -16.86
N PHE A 580 25.99 -17.86 -15.53
CA PHE A 580 24.88 -18.10 -14.61
C PHE A 580 23.88 -16.92 -14.57
N GLY A 581 24.35 -15.66 -14.51
CA GLY A 581 23.48 -14.50 -14.60
C GLY A 581 22.66 -14.48 -15.91
N HIS A 582 23.31 -14.83 -17.03
CA HIS A 582 22.65 -14.95 -18.33
C HIS A 582 21.59 -16.07 -18.39
N THR A 583 21.80 -17.20 -17.69
CA THR A 583 20.81 -18.30 -17.69
C THR A 583 19.63 -17.99 -16.78
N VAL A 584 19.87 -17.42 -15.60
CA VAL A 584 18.82 -17.05 -14.63
C VAL A 584 17.91 -15.95 -15.17
N ILE A 585 18.48 -14.90 -15.79
CA ILE A 585 17.70 -13.81 -16.41
C ILE A 585 16.84 -14.34 -17.56
N ARG A 586 17.37 -15.24 -18.40
CA ARG A 586 16.59 -15.89 -19.48
C ARG A 586 15.47 -16.79 -18.94
N ALA A 587 15.70 -17.48 -17.82
CA ALA A 587 14.67 -18.28 -17.17
C ALA A 587 13.55 -17.40 -16.61
N GLY A 588 13.89 -16.28 -15.96
CA GLY A 588 12.92 -15.28 -15.52
C GLY A 588 12.12 -14.67 -16.68
N ALA A 589 12.79 -14.32 -17.78
CA ALA A 589 12.14 -13.81 -18.99
C ALA A 589 11.22 -14.86 -19.64
N GLY A 590 11.61 -16.13 -19.60
CA GLY A 590 10.79 -17.25 -20.05
C GLY A 590 9.52 -17.45 -19.20
N GLN A 591 9.63 -17.32 -17.88
CA GLN A 591 8.48 -17.35 -16.97
C GLN A 591 7.56 -16.14 -17.18
N LEU A 592 8.13 -14.94 -17.40
CA LEU A 592 7.35 -13.74 -17.69
C LEU A 592 6.62 -13.85 -19.04
N ARG A 593 7.29 -14.37 -20.08
CA ARG A 593 6.68 -14.68 -21.39
C ARG A 593 5.55 -15.69 -21.27
N ALA A 594 5.70 -16.70 -20.42
CA ALA A 594 4.66 -17.69 -20.16
C ALA A 594 3.40 -17.08 -19.49
N LEU A 595 3.58 -16.03 -18.68
CA LEU A 595 2.47 -15.29 -18.07
C LEU A 595 1.78 -14.32 -19.05
N SER A 596 2.51 -13.80 -20.05
CA SER A 596 2.00 -12.80 -21.00
C SER A 596 1.51 -13.37 -22.33
N SER A 597 1.92 -14.57 -22.73
CA SER A 597 1.54 -15.19 -24.01
C SER A 597 0.51 -16.30 -23.82
N THR A 598 -0.72 -16.08 -24.27
CA THR A 598 -1.67 -17.15 -24.54
C THR A 598 -1.24 -17.91 -25.82
N SER A 599 -0.90 -19.20 -25.63
CA SER A 599 -1.03 -20.34 -26.56
C SER A 599 0.07 -20.72 -27.60
N SER A 600 1.09 -19.92 -27.95
CA SER A 600 2.11 -20.36 -28.95
C SER A 600 3.60 -20.09 -28.63
N GLY A 601 3.94 -19.28 -27.62
CA GLY A 601 5.33 -18.89 -27.33
C GLY A 601 6.14 -19.86 -26.43
N SER A 602 5.52 -20.93 -25.93
CA SER A 602 6.13 -21.84 -24.94
C SER A 602 7.03 -22.92 -25.56
N TYR A 603 6.77 -23.30 -26.82
CA TYR A 603 7.45 -24.40 -27.51
C TYR A 603 8.94 -24.11 -27.80
N ASP A 604 9.27 -22.89 -28.24
CA ASP A 604 10.65 -22.53 -28.60
C ASP A 604 11.58 -22.41 -27.38
N LEU A 605 11.03 -22.03 -26.22
CA LEU A 605 11.76 -21.98 -24.95
C LEU A 605 12.12 -23.40 -24.45
N VAL A 606 11.16 -24.32 -24.52
CA VAL A 606 11.36 -25.74 -24.13
C VAL A 606 12.30 -26.45 -25.10
N LYS A 607 12.23 -26.14 -26.40
CA LYS A 607 13.15 -26.65 -27.42
C LYS A 607 14.59 -26.18 -27.16
N ALA A 608 14.78 -24.90 -26.80
CA ALA A 608 16.09 -24.35 -26.45
C ALA A 608 16.66 -24.92 -25.13
N LEU A 609 15.80 -25.21 -24.14
CA LEU A 609 16.19 -25.65 -22.78
C LEU A 609 16.18 -27.17 -22.57
N SER A 610 15.68 -27.96 -23.53
CA SER A 610 15.83 -29.43 -23.53
C SER A 610 17.28 -29.92 -23.44
N LYS A 611 18.25 -29.04 -23.72
CA LYS A 611 19.69 -29.31 -23.59
C LYS A 611 20.25 -29.10 -22.17
N THR A 612 19.48 -28.55 -21.24
CA THR A 612 19.95 -28.13 -19.91
C THR A 612 19.32 -28.91 -18.75
N GLY A 613 18.45 -29.89 -19.01
CA GLY A 613 17.82 -30.73 -17.99
C GLY A 613 16.63 -30.12 -17.23
N ALA A 614 16.43 -28.80 -17.29
CA ALA A 614 15.37 -28.07 -16.57
C ALA A 614 14.01 -28.01 -17.30
N ALA A 615 13.85 -28.77 -18.39
CA ALA A 615 12.71 -28.60 -19.30
C ALA A 615 11.35 -29.02 -18.69
N ALA A 616 11.34 -30.01 -17.79
CA ALA A 616 10.12 -30.49 -17.13
C ALA A 616 9.56 -29.47 -16.12
N GLU A 617 10.43 -28.91 -15.26
CA GLU A 617 10.04 -27.89 -14.28
C GLU A 617 9.45 -26.65 -14.96
N ILE A 618 10.04 -26.24 -16.09
CA ILE A 618 9.56 -25.07 -16.85
C ILE A 618 8.22 -25.37 -17.52
N ARG A 619 8.04 -26.55 -18.12
CA ARG A 619 6.75 -26.94 -18.73
C ARG A 619 5.61 -26.95 -17.71
N MET A 620 5.88 -27.40 -16.48
CA MET A 620 4.89 -27.39 -15.40
C MET A 620 4.48 -25.97 -14.95
N THR A 621 5.26 -24.93 -15.25
CA THR A 621 4.85 -23.54 -14.98
C THR A 621 3.93 -22.94 -16.06
N LEU A 622 3.72 -23.63 -17.19
CA LEU A 622 2.89 -23.14 -18.28
C LEU A 622 1.39 -23.34 -18.02
N PRO A 623 0.50 -22.50 -18.59
CA PRO A 623 -0.94 -22.80 -18.64
C PRO A 623 -1.21 -24.18 -19.26
N THR A 624 -2.22 -24.91 -18.76
CA THR A 624 -2.46 -26.34 -19.04
C THR A 624 -2.39 -26.72 -20.52
N VAL A 625 -3.02 -25.95 -21.41
CA VAL A 625 -2.99 -26.23 -22.86
C VAL A 625 -1.60 -26.00 -23.44
N ALA A 626 -0.91 -24.93 -23.02
CA ALA A 626 0.46 -24.64 -23.46
C ALA A 626 1.47 -25.66 -22.91
N HIS A 627 1.26 -26.17 -21.69
CA HIS A 627 2.00 -27.28 -21.11
C HIS A 627 1.84 -28.53 -21.98
N ALA A 628 0.61 -28.94 -22.30
CA ALA A 628 0.35 -30.11 -23.13
C ALA A 628 0.92 -30.00 -24.55
N ARG A 629 0.77 -28.85 -25.22
CA ARG A 629 1.39 -28.60 -26.54
C ARG A 629 2.90 -28.78 -26.49
N ALA A 630 3.55 -28.22 -25.46
CA ALA A 630 4.98 -28.35 -25.27
C ALA A 630 5.42 -29.78 -24.95
N LEU A 631 4.64 -30.53 -24.18
CA LEU A 631 4.92 -31.92 -23.81
C LEU A 631 4.74 -32.88 -25.00
N PHE A 632 3.59 -32.79 -25.68
CA PHE A 632 3.22 -33.69 -26.78
C PHE A 632 3.75 -33.27 -28.15
N LYS A 633 4.33 -32.06 -28.26
CA LYS A 633 4.80 -31.45 -29.50
C LYS A 633 3.69 -31.39 -30.55
N ASP A 634 2.51 -30.97 -30.13
CA ASP A 634 1.29 -31.01 -30.94
C ASP A 634 0.48 -29.73 -30.74
N ASP A 635 0.55 -28.83 -31.72
CA ASP A 635 -0.14 -27.53 -31.71
C ASP A 635 -1.66 -27.66 -31.94
N THR A 636 -2.13 -28.82 -32.39
CA THR A 636 -3.56 -29.08 -32.64
C THR A 636 -4.37 -29.29 -31.35
N LEU A 637 -3.69 -29.38 -30.19
CA LEU A 637 -4.35 -29.45 -28.89
C LEU A 637 -4.89 -28.07 -28.50
N GLU A 638 -6.19 -27.86 -28.63
CA GLU A 638 -6.87 -26.58 -28.34
C GLU A 638 -7.62 -26.60 -27.01
N SER A 639 -7.85 -27.78 -26.42
CA SER A 639 -8.67 -27.93 -25.23
C SER A 639 -8.15 -28.99 -24.26
N THR A 640 -8.48 -28.79 -22.99
CA THR A 640 -8.19 -29.73 -21.90
C THR A 640 -8.88 -31.09 -22.08
N SER A 641 -10.02 -31.14 -22.78
CA SER A 641 -10.68 -32.40 -23.16
C SER A 641 -9.87 -33.22 -24.17
N GLN A 642 -9.30 -32.57 -25.20
CA GLN A 642 -8.39 -33.22 -26.15
C GLN A 642 -7.13 -33.74 -25.44
N ILE A 643 -6.61 -32.98 -24.47
CA ILE A 643 -5.43 -33.38 -23.67
C ILE A 643 -5.75 -34.62 -22.83
N LEU A 644 -6.87 -34.66 -22.12
CA LEU A 644 -7.30 -35.81 -21.33
C LEU A 644 -7.53 -37.06 -22.21
N THR A 645 -8.19 -36.89 -23.36
CA THR A 645 -8.36 -37.97 -24.34
C THR A 645 -7.02 -38.55 -24.74
N ARG A 646 -6.06 -37.69 -25.07
CA ARG A 646 -4.71 -38.11 -25.46
C ARG A 646 -3.93 -38.78 -24.33
N MET A 647 -4.08 -38.29 -23.10
CA MET A 647 -3.38 -38.82 -21.93
C MET A 647 -3.90 -40.19 -21.47
N THR A 648 -5.19 -40.46 -21.70
CA THR A 648 -5.87 -41.70 -21.29
C THR A 648 -5.87 -42.79 -22.37
N ASP A 649 -5.62 -42.43 -23.63
CA ASP A 649 -5.53 -43.39 -24.74
C ASP A 649 -4.29 -44.31 -24.60
N LYS A 650 -4.54 -45.61 -24.42
CA LYS A 650 -3.48 -46.62 -24.26
C LYS A 650 -2.71 -46.89 -25.55
N THR A 651 -3.26 -46.50 -26.70
CA THR A 651 -2.63 -46.65 -28.02
C THR A 651 -1.63 -45.55 -28.34
N ILE A 652 -1.71 -44.41 -27.63
CA ILE A 652 -0.80 -43.28 -27.81
C ILE A 652 0.42 -43.44 -26.90
N ALA A 653 1.59 -43.54 -27.51
CA ALA A 653 2.85 -43.61 -26.77
C ALA A 653 3.18 -42.24 -26.15
N LEU A 654 3.46 -42.23 -24.84
CA LEU A 654 3.97 -41.06 -24.14
C LEU A 654 5.43 -40.79 -24.57
N PRO A 655 5.91 -39.53 -24.52
CA PRO A 655 7.30 -39.23 -24.77
C PRO A 655 8.20 -39.95 -23.75
N LYS A 656 9.37 -40.46 -24.21
CA LYS A 656 10.20 -41.41 -23.44
C LYS A 656 10.91 -40.82 -22.20
N ASP A 657 11.01 -39.49 -22.10
CA ASP A 657 11.82 -38.78 -21.09
C ASP A 657 10.98 -37.95 -20.10
N VAL A 658 9.68 -38.26 -19.93
CA VAL A 658 8.77 -37.48 -19.08
C VAL A 658 8.73 -38.06 -17.68
N SER A 659 8.87 -37.20 -16.66
CA SER A 659 8.75 -37.62 -15.26
C SER A 659 7.30 -37.97 -14.90
N ALA A 660 7.12 -38.90 -13.96
CA ALA A 660 5.80 -39.22 -13.43
C ALA A 660 5.12 -37.98 -12.80
N LEU A 661 5.91 -37.10 -12.17
CA LEU A 661 5.46 -35.85 -11.58
C LEU A 661 4.86 -34.89 -12.62
N GLU A 662 5.51 -34.75 -13.78
CA GLU A 662 5.06 -33.87 -14.85
C GLU A 662 3.78 -34.37 -15.53
N LEU A 663 3.67 -35.69 -15.72
CA LEU A 663 2.45 -36.32 -16.21
C LEU A 663 1.31 -36.13 -15.23
N ASP A 664 1.56 -36.32 -13.94
CA ASP A 664 0.55 -36.13 -12.89
C ASP A 664 0.09 -34.67 -12.83
N HIS A 665 1.02 -33.72 -12.87
CA HIS A 665 0.73 -32.30 -12.89
C HIS A 665 -0.14 -31.89 -14.10
N LEU A 666 0.25 -32.32 -15.31
CA LEU A 666 -0.53 -32.01 -16.52
C LEU A 666 -1.93 -32.63 -16.48
N PHE A 667 -2.01 -33.87 -16.00
CA PHE A 667 -3.25 -34.62 -15.91
C PHE A 667 -4.21 -33.96 -14.91
N GLN A 668 -3.76 -33.67 -13.70
CA GLN A 668 -4.58 -33.04 -12.66
C GLN A 668 -5.11 -31.67 -13.09
N ASN A 669 -4.27 -30.82 -13.67
CA ASN A 669 -4.70 -29.51 -14.16
C ASN A 669 -5.68 -29.63 -15.34
N SER A 670 -5.49 -30.62 -16.22
CA SER A 670 -6.41 -30.86 -17.34
C SER A 670 -7.78 -31.34 -16.86
N ILE A 671 -7.83 -32.15 -15.80
CA ILE A 671 -9.07 -32.54 -15.12
C ILE A 671 -9.75 -31.31 -14.54
N LEU A 672 -9.04 -30.52 -13.72
CA LEU A 672 -9.58 -29.33 -13.06
C LEU A 672 -10.18 -28.34 -14.07
N ASP A 673 -9.44 -27.99 -15.11
CA ASP A 673 -9.87 -27.06 -16.15
C ASP A 673 -11.05 -27.58 -16.98
N THR A 674 -11.16 -28.90 -17.15
CA THR A 674 -12.30 -29.53 -17.82
C THR A 674 -13.52 -29.53 -16.93
N THR A 675 -13.38 -29.89 -15.65
CA THR A 675 -14.46 -29.88 -14.66
C THR A 675 -15.03 -28.47 -14.48
N ARG A 676 -14.20 -27.42 -14.46
CA ARG A 676 -14.66 -26.02 -14.38
C ARG A 676 -15.59 -25.59 -15.52
N LYS A 677 -15.53 -26.25 -16.67
CA LYS A 677 -16.41 -25.94 -17.81
C LYS A 677 -17.81 -26.54 -17.67
N LEU A 678 -18.01 -27.46 -16.73
CA LEU A 678 -19.33 -28.02 -16.45
C LEU A 678 -20.24 -26.92 -15.88
N GLN A 679 -21.50 -26.92 -16.29
CA GLN A 679 -22.50 -25.97 -15.80
C GLN A 679 -22.60 -26.03 -14.26
N SER A 680 -22.63 -27.23 -13.67
CA SER A 680 -22.68 -27.40 -12.22
C SER A 680 -21.45 -26.84 -11.51
N ALA A 681 -20.25 -26.92 -12.11
CA ALA A 681 -19.05 -26.31 -11.55
C ALA A 681 -19.11 -24.78 -11.60
N GLN A 682 -19.61 -24.20 -12.69
CA GLN A 682 -19.79 -22.75 -12.81
C GLN A 682 -20.87 -22.21 -11.86
N GLU A 683 -21.95 -22.96 -11.66
CA GLU A 683 -22.97 -22.64 -10.66
C GLU A 683 -22.39 -22.70 -9.25
N LEU A 684 -21.58 -23.72 -8.95
CA LEU A 684 -20.89 -23.83 -7.66
C LEU A 684 -19.90 -22.68 -7.46
N GLU A 685 -19.12 -22.32 -8.49
CA GLU A 685 -18.18 -21.20 -8.45
C GLU A 685 -18.87 -19.89 -8.08
N LYS A 686 -20.08 -19.64 -8.61
CA LYS A 686 -20.88 -18.47 -8.23
C LYS A 686 -21.36 -18.48 -6.78
N LEU A 687 -21.48 -19.66 -6.18
CA LEU A 687 -21.93 -19.83 -4.80
C LEU A 687 -20.78 -19.72 -3.79
N ILE A 688 -19.61 -20.27 -4.10
CA ILE A 688 -18.50 -20.43 -3.14
C ILE A 688 -17.20 -19.69 -3.55
N GLY A 689 -17.15 -19.11 -4.74
CA GLY A 689 -15.99 -18.45 -5.29
C GLY A 689 -14.98 -19.41 -5.95
N LYS A 690 -14.11 -18.83 -6.77
CA LYS A 690 -13.12 -19.57 -7.56
C LYS A 690 -12.15 -20.38 -6.68
N THR A 691 -11.57 -19.76 -5.66
CA THR A 691 -10.57 -20.38 -4.79
C THR A 691 -11.12 -21.62 -4.07
N ALA A 692 -12.29 -21.49 -3.42
CA ALA A 692 -12.92 -22.61 -2.71
C ALA A 692 -13.29 -23.77 -3.66
N LEU A 693 -13.73 -23.46 -4.89
CA LEU A 693 -13.94 -24.48 -5.90
C LEU A 693 -12.64 -25.20 -6.29
N GLU A 694 -11.50 -24.50 -6.43
CA GLU A 694 -10.23 -25.16 -6.70
C GLU A 694 -9.82 -26.11 -5.58
N ASP A 695 -9.91 -25.64 -4.33
CA ASP A 695 -9.50 -26.41 -3.14
C ASP A 695 -10.40 -27.63 -2.94
N LEU A 696 -11.71 -27.47 -3.17
CA LEU A 696 -12.67 -28.57 -3.15
C LEU A 696 -12.30 -29.67 -4.14
N LEU A 697 -12.08 -29.30 -5.41
CA LEU A 697 -11.77 -30.25 -6.46
C LEU A 697 -10.43 -30.93 -6.21
N LYS A 698 -9.38 -30.19 -5.84
CA LYS A 698 -8.06 -30.75 -5.51
C LYS A 698 -8.12 -31.71 -4.33
N THR A 699 -8.85 -31.35 -3.28
CA THR A 699 -8.99 -32.21 -2.09
C THR A 699 -9.77 -33.49 -2.41
N PHE A 700 -10.83 -33.39 -3.21
CA PHE A 700 -11.55 -34.57 -3.69
C PHE A 700 -10.66 -35.47 -4.54
N MET A 701 -9.88 -34.89 -5.47
CA MET A 701 -8.96 -35.63 -6.33
C MET A 701 -7.88 -36.36 -5.52
N SER A 702 -7.30 -35.70 -4.53
CA SER A 702 -6.30 -36.29 -3.63
C SER A 702 -6.87 -37.47 -2.83
N LYS A 703 -8.08 -37.33 -2.26
CA LYS A 703 -8.72 -38.39 -1.47
C LYS A 703 -9.11 -39.62 -2.28
N ASN A 704 -9.43 -39.45 -3.57
CA ASN A 704 -9.83 -40.53 -4.46
C ASN A 704 -8.67 -41.05 -5.33
N ALA A 705 -7.43 -40.66 -5.00
CA ALA A 705 -6.21 -41.08 -5.69
C ALA A 705 -6.28 -40.87 -7.22
N PHE A 706 -6.77 -39.71 -7.68
CA PHE A 706 -6.77 -39.35 -9.10
C PHE A 706 -5.38 -38.92 -9.58
N ASP A 707 -4.39 -39.79 -9.39
CA ASP A 707 -3.08 -39.67 -10.00
C ASP A 707 -3.09 -40.23 -11.42
N TYR A 708 -2.16 -39.78 -12.27
CA TYR A 708 -2.09 -40.19 -13.66
C TYR A 708 -1.97 -41.71 -13.86
N SER A 709 -1.24 -42.40 -12.98
CA SER A 709 -0.93 -43.83 -13.13
C SER A 709 -2.14 -44.72 -12.82
N SER A 710 -2.92 -44.35 -11.80
CA SER A 710 -4.13 -45.06 -11.37
C SER A 710 -5.32 -44.81 -12.30
N THR A 711 -5.42 -43.62 -12.88
CA THR A 711 -6.54 -43.20 -13.75
C THR A 711 -6.38 -43.58 -15.22
N ARG A 712 -5.15 -43.77 -15.71
CA ARG A 712 -4.90 -44.36 -17.05
C ARG A 712 -5.54 -45.75 -17.21
N THR A 713 -5.80 -46.44 -16.09
CA THR A 713 -6.54 -47.70 -16.02
C THR A 713 -8.06 -47.54 -15.87
N LEU A 714 -8.56 -46.43 -15.33
CA LEU A 714 -9.98 -46.19 -14.97
C LEU A 714 -10.79 -45.45 -16.06
N ALA A 715 -10.17 -45.03 -17.17
CA ALA A 715 -10.81 -44.29 -18.27
C ALA A 715 -11.61 -43.06 -17.76
N ASN A 716 -12.80 -42.77 -18.32
CA ASN A 716 -13.59 -41.56 -18.01
C ASN A 716 -14.26 -41.54 -16.61
N ALA A 717 -13.97 -42.50 -15.72
CA ALA A 717 -14.63 -42.60 -14.41
C ALA A 717 -14.42 -41.34 -13.53
N TYR A 718 -13.25 -40.68 -13.63
CA TYR A 718 -12.96 -39.43 -12.90
C TYR A 718 -13.90 -38.29 -13.30
N ALA A 719 -14.26 -38.20 -14.59
CA ALA A 719 -15.11 -37.14 -15.12
C ALA A 719 -16.53 -37.27 -14.58
N THR A 720 -17.05 -38.50 -14.52
CA THR A 720 -18.33 -38.80 -13.89
C THR A 720 -18.31 -38.46 -12.40
N SER A 721 -17.28 -38.88 -11.65
CA SER A 721 -17.18 -38.60 -10.20
C SER A 721 -17.13 -37.10 -9.88
N LEU A 722 -16.38 -36.32 -10.66
CA LEU A 722 -16.26 -34.87 -10.46
C LEU A 722 -17.51 -34.12 -10.89
N ALA A 723 -18.17 -34.54 -11.98
CA ALA A 723 -19.47 -33.99 -12.37
C ALA A 723 -20.54 -34.28 -11.30
N THR A 724 -20.59 -35.51 -10.78
CA THR A 724 -21.48 -35.87 -9.67
C THR A 724 -21.15 -35.06 -8.42
N LEU A 725 -19.87 -34.85 -8.10
CA LEU A 725 -19.47 -34.01 -6.97
C LEU A 725 -20.02 -32.59 -7.11
N THR A 726 -19.78 -31.92 -8.25
CA THR A 726 -20.22 -30.53 -8.43
C THR A 726 -21.73 -30.42 -8.45
N GLU A 727 -22.45 -31.36 -9.07
CA GLU A 727 -23.92 -31.39 -9.03
C GLU A 727 -24.48 -31.56 -7.61
N VAL A 728 -23.92 -32.51 -6.85
CA VAL A 728 -24.34 -32.77 -5.47
C VAL A 728 -24.02 -31.59 -4.56
N GLU A 729 -22.83 -31.00 -4.69
CA GLU A 729 -22.42 -29.82 -3.92
C GLU A 729 -23.28 -28.60 -4.23
N VAL A 730 -23.63 -28.34 -5.50
CA VAL A 730 -24.57 -27.25 -5.86
C VAL A 730 -25.93 -27.44 -5.22
N ARG A 731 -26.49 -28.66 -5.27
CA ARG A 731 -27.80 -28.95 -4.66
C ARG A 731 -27.77 -28.70 -3.15
N LYS A 732 -26.74 -29.21 -2.48
CA LYS A 732 -26.52 -29.02 -1.04
C LYS A 732 -26.32 -27.54 -0.70
N ALA A 733 -25.48 -26.83 -1.45
CA ALA A 733 -25.18 -25.41 -1.26
C ALA A 733 -26.44 -24.55 -1.39
N ASN A 734 -27.23 -24.77 -2.44
CA ASN A 734 -28.49 -24.06 -2.65
C ASN A 734 -29.51 -24.38 -1.54
N TYR A 735 -29.66 -25.66 -1.18
CA TYR A 735 -30.54 -26.06 -0.08
C TYR A 735 -30.18 -25.31 1.21
N ILE A 736 -28.93 -25.41 1.64
CA ILE A 736 -28.53 -24.88 2.94
C ILE A 736 -28.50 -23.35 2.96
N LYS A 737 -28.07 -22.72 1.85
CA LYS A 737 -28.13 -21.26 1.70
C LYS A 737 -29.55 -20.75 1.80
N ASN A 738 -30.48 -21.38 1.10
CA ASN A 738 -31.90 -21.02 1.15
C ASN A 738 -32.50 -21.26 2.54
N TYR A 739 -32.16 -22.39 3.17
CA TYR A 739 -32.61 -22.70 4.52
C TYR A 739 -32.17 -21.62 5.51
N GLN A 740 -30.88 -21.29 5.55
CA GLN A 740 -30.34 -20.30 6.48
C GLN A 740 -30.84 -18.89 6.16
N GLN A 741 -31.00 -18.51 4.89
CA GLN A 741 -31.62 -17.23 4.52
C GLN A 741 -33.10 -17.15 4.89
N ASN A 742 -33.85 -18.25 4.81
CA ASN A 742 -35.24 -18.30 5.24
C ASN A 742 -35.36 -18.27 6.76
N LEU A 743 -34.41 -18.87 7.50
CA LEU A 743 -34.35 -18.81 8.96
C LEU A 743 -34.30 -17.34 9.46
N LEU A 744 -33.59 -16.45 8.76
CA LEU A 744 -33.54 -15.02 9.11
C LEU A 744 -34.90 -14.31 9.03
N LYS A 745 -35.88 -14.90 8.34
CA LYS A 745 -37.24 -14.38 8.18
C LYS A 745 -38.25 -14.99 9.16
N GLN A 746 -37.83 -16.00 9.93
CA GLN A 746 -38.70 -16.70 10.88
C GLN A 746 -38.66 -16.01 12.24
N ASP A 747 -39.75 -16.15 13.00
CA ASP A 747 -39.76 -15.78 14.41
C ASP A 747 -39.03 -16.85 15.23
N LEU A 748 -37.75 -16.58 15.53
CA LEU A 748 -36.92 -17.48 16.31
C LEU A 748 -37.28 -17.50 17.81
N GLY A 749 -38.25 -16.69 18.24
CA GLY A 749 -38.87 -16.71 19.58
C GLY A 749 -40.07 -17.67 19.69
N ALA A 750 -40.57 -18.17 18.56
CA ALA A 750 -41.69 -19.10 18.49
C ALA A 750 -41.25 -20.56 18.28
N ALA A 751 -42.18 -21.50 18.48
CA ALA A 751 -41.96 -22.91 18.14
C ALA A 751 -41.76 -23.05 16.61
N PRO A 752 -40.86 -23.94 16.13
CA PRO A 752 -40.08 -24.92 16.89
C PRO A 752 -38.73 -24.39 17.45
N TYR A 753 -38.40 -23.11 17.28
CA TYR A 753 -37.08 -22.55 17.59
C TYR A 753 -36.87 -22.14 19.06
N ASN A 754 -37.92 -22.15 19.87
CA ASN A 754 -37.91 -21.67 21.26
C ASN A 754 -37.84 -22.77 22.33
N GLY A 755 -37.65 -24.02 21.93
CA GLY A 755 -37.49 -25.13 22.87
C GLY A 755 -36.28 -24.95 23.78
N ILE A 756 -36.49 -25.04 25.10
CA ILE A 756 -35.46 -24.94 26.13
C ILE A 756 -35.19 -26.34 26.71
N LEU A 757 -33.92 -26.70 26.87
CA LEU A 757 -33.53 -27.95 27.53
C LEU A 757 -33.70 -27.83 29.05
N ASP A 758 -34.37 -28.81 29.65
CA ASP A 758 -34.54 -28.90 31.11
C ASP A 758 -33.17 -28.92 31.82
N GLU A 759 -33.03 -28.05 32.81
CA GLU A 759 -31.79 -27.81 33.56
C GLU A 759 -31.26 -29.07 34.26
N SER A 760 -32.15 -29.95 34.74
CA SER A 760 -31.78 -31.22 35.38
C SER A 760 -31.02 -32.18 34.44
N ARG A 761 -31.13 -32.00 33.12
CA ARG A 761 -30.52 -32.92 32.14
C ARG A 761 -29.05 -32.63 31.87
N TYR A 762 -28.63 -31.36 31.93
CA TYR A 762 -27.25 -30.96 31.62
C TYR A 762 -26.51 -30.35 32.82
N ASN A 763 -27.22 -29.79 33.80
CA ASN A 763 -26.64 -29.14 34.97
C ASN A 763 -26.75 -30.00 36.24
N ILE A 764 -26.23 -31.24 36.19
CA ILE A 764 -26.30 -32.20 37.30
C ILE A 764 -25.56 -31.68 38.55
N ARG A 765 -24.59 -30.77 38.36
CA ARG A 765 -23.75 -30.17 39.42
C ARG A 765 -24.40 -28.97 40.12
N GLY A 766 -25.59 -28.52 39.69
CA GLY A 766 -26.28 -27.37 40.30
C GLY A 766 -25.53 -26.04 40.13
N LEU A 767 -24.85 -25.85 38.98
CA LEU A 767 -24.06 -24.67 38.66
C LEU A 767 -24.96 -23.44 38.47
N SER A 768 -24.62 -22.30 39.07
CA SER A 768 -25.39 -21.05 38.95
C SER A 768 -24.80 -20.05 37.97
N ASP A 769 -23.49 -20.13 37.67
CA ASP A 769 -22.83 -19.25 36.70
C ASP A 769 -23.27 -19.57 35.26
N ASN A 770 -23.64 -18.56 34.48
CA ASN A 770 -24.14 -18.76 33.13
C ASN A 770 -23.09 -19.37 32.19
N ALA A 771 -21.80 -19.04 32.35
CA ALA A 771 -20.74 -19.60 31.51
C ALA A 771 -20.48 -21.07 31.86
N GLU A 772 -20.54 -21.45 33.13
CA GLU A 772 -20.47 -22.84 33.59
C GLU A 772 -21.68 -23.66 33.16
N ARG A 773 -22.89 -23.11 33.26
CA ARG A 773 -24.12 -23.71 32.72
C ARG A 773 -24.00 -23.94 31.21
N ALA A 774 -23.47 -22.97 30.47
CA ALA A 774 -23.22 -23.10 29.05
C ALA A 774 -22.17 -24.16 28.70
N GLY A 775 -21.07 -24.21 29.45
CA GLY A 775 -20.06 -25.26 29.32
C GLY A 775 -20.63 -26.65 29.57
N ALA A 776 -21.45 -26.80 30.62
CA ALA A 776 -22.11 -28.07 30.95
C ALA A 776 -23.07 -28.50 29.82
N TRP A 777 -23.83 -27.56 29.25
CA TRP A 777 -24.69 -27.84 28.10
C TRP A 777 -23.91 -28.27 26.85
N ILE A 778 -22.79 -27.60 26.53
CA ILE A 778 -21.95 -27.97 25.37
C ILE A 778 -21.37 -29.38 25.54
N VAL A 779 -20.88 -29.70 26.74
CA VAL A 779 -20.34 -31.03 27.07
C VAL A 779 -21.44 -32.09 27.00
N TYR A 780 -22.61 -31.83 27.58
CA TYR A 780 -23.77 -32.73 27.52
C TYR A 780 -24.23 -33.00 26.07
N ALA A 781 -24.28 -31.96 25.24
CA ALA A 781 -24.79 -32.05 23.88
C ALA A 781 -23.75 -32.57 22.86
N SER A 782 -22.55 -32.96 23.30
CA SER A 782 -21.44 -33.37 22.44
C SER A 782 -20.82 -34.68 22.95
N ASN A 783 -21.08 -35.81 22.30
CA ASN A 783 -20.56 -37.14 22.71
C ASN A 783 -19.15 -37.46 22.18
N SER A 784 -18.36 -36.45 21.81
CA SER A 784 -17.03 -36.63 21.21
C SER A 784 -15.92 -36.77 22.24
N GLN A 785 -14.91 -37.59 21.95
CA GLN A 785 -13.65 -37.66 22.72
C GLN A 785 -12.96 -36.28 22.74
N GLY A 786 -12.35 -35.92 23.88
CA GLY A 786 -11.58 -34.67 24.03
C GLY A 786 -12.35 -33.44 24.52
N ASN A 787 -13.60 -33.60 25.00
CA ASN A 787 -14.29 -32.50 25.67
C ASN A 787 -13.69 -32.24 27.05
N ASN A 788 -13.20 -31.01 27.26
CA ASN A 788 -12.74 -30.54 28.56
C ASN A 788 -13.65 -29.40 29.01
N PHE A 789 -14.39 -29.64 30.11
CA PHE A 789 -15.33 -28.67 30.67
C PHE A 789 -14.64 -27.33 30.99
N ASP A 790 -13.51 -27.36 31.71
CA ASP A 790 -12.80 -26.16 32.14
C ASP A 790 -12.26 -25.37 30.95
N SER A 791 -11.68 -26.05 29.95
CA SER A 791 -11.18 -25.40 28.72
C SER A 791 -12.30 -24.74 27.92
N ILE A 792 -13.48 -25.38 27.84
CA ILE A 792 -14.64 -24.82 27.16
C ILE A 792 -15.15 -23.58 27.91
N VAL A 793 -15.32 -23.67 29.24
CA VAL A 793 -15.77 -22.53 30.06
C VAL A 793 -14.79 -21.36 29.96
N ALA A 794 -13.47 -21.63 29.99
CA ALA A 794 -12.46 -20.60 29.81
C ALA A 794 -12.57 -19.88 28.46
N ALA A 795 -12.75 -20.64 27.37
CA ALA A 795 -12.94 -20.07 26.03
C ALA A 795 -14.25 -19.26 25.94
N LEU A 796 -15.35 -19.74 26.53
CA LEU A 796 -16.62 -19.00 26.58
C LEU A 796 -16.48 -17.67 27.32
N ARG A 797 -15.85 -17.66 28.50
CA ARG A 797 -15.62 -16.46 29.30
C ARG A 797 -14.76 -15.44 28.55
N GLU A 798 -13.65 -15.89 27.97
CA GLU A 798 -12.74 -15.02 27.22
C GLU A 798 -13.43 -14.37 26.02
N TYR A 799 -14.13 -15.16 25.20
CA TYR A 799 -14.79 -14.62 24.01
C TYR A 799 -16.01 -13.76 24.35
N ALA A 800 -16.72 -14.08 25.45
CA ALA A 800 -17.82 -13.26 25.95
C ALA A 800 -17.32 -11.91 26.49
N ALA A 801 -16.19 -11.88 27.19
CA ALA A 801 -15.56 -10.65 27.69
C ALA A 801 -14.87 -9.82 26.59
N SER A 802 -14.45 -10.45 25.49
CA SER A 802 -13.78 -9.75 24.39
C SER A 802 -14.73 -8.93 23.51
N SER A 803 -14.21 -7.87 22.89
CA SER A 803 -14.91 -7.11 21.83
C SER A 803 -14.74 -7.74 20.42
N LYS A 804 -14.27 -8.99 20.32
CA LYS A 804 -14.08 -9.66 19.03
C LYS A 804 -15.42 -9.85 18.30
N SER A 805 -15.45 -9.58 16.99
CA SER A 805 -16.66 -9.75 16.20
C SER A 805 -16.98 -11.23 16.00
N LEU A 806 -18.21 -11.64 16.33
CA LEU A 806 -18.67 -13.02 16.10
C LEU A 806 -19.14 -13.26 14.66
N THR A 807 -19.18 -12.23 13.82
CA THR A 807 -19.40 -12.35 12.37
C THR A 807 -18.09 -12.41 11.56
N ASP A 808 -16.93 -12.26 12.22
CA ASP A 808 -15.63 -12.41 11.58
C ASP A 808 -15.27 -13.91 11.43
N PRO A 809 -15.12 -14.43 10.20
CA PRO A 809 -14.77 -15.83 9.96
C PRO A 809 -13.45 -16.25 10.62
N ALA A 810 -12.47 -15.34 10.73
CA ALA A 810 -11.19 -15.64 11.37
C ALA A 810 -11.36 -15.83 12.88
N VAL A 811 -12.23 -15.05 13.52
CA VAL A 811 -12.56 -15.21 14.95
C VAL A 811 -13.28 -16.52 15.20
N ILE A 812 -14.21 -16.91 14.31
CA ILE A 812 -14.91 -18.20 14.40
C ILE A 812 -13.92 -19.37 14.21
N ALA A 813 -12.99 -19.29 13.26
CA ALA A 813 -11.96 -20.30 13.06
C ALA A 813 -11.03 -20.42 14.27
N GLN A 814 -10.60 -19.30 14.89
CA GLN A 814 -9.82 -19.33 16.12
C GLN A 814 -10.59 -19.95 17.29
N LEU A 815 -11.89 -19.64 17.42
CA LEU A 815 -12.75 -20.25 18.44
C LEU A 815 -12.88 -21.76 18.20
N HIS A 816 -13.05 -22.15 16.94
CA HIS A 816 -13.13 -23.56 16.53
C HIS A 816 -11.91 -24.36 17.00
N LEU A 817 -10.70 -23.84 16.78
CA LEU A 817 -9.45 -24.47 17.24
C LEU A 817 -9.41 -24.71 18.76
N ARG A 818 -10.07 -23.86 19.55
CA ARG A 818 -10.08 -23.96 21.01
C ARG A 818 -11.20 -24.84 21.55
N ILE A 819 -12.35 -24.83 20.91
CA ILE A 819 -13.54 -25.57 21.33
C ILE A 819 -13.53 -27.01 20.79
N ALA A 820 -12.82 -27.25 19.67
CA ALA A 820 -12.76 -28.53 18.99
C ALA A 820 -11.33 -28.85 18.46
N PRO A 821 -10.28 -28.78 19.30
CA PRO A 821 -8.88 -28.89 18.86
C PRO A 821 -8.55 -30.24 18.20
N ALA A 822 -9.09 -31.34 18.73
CA ALA A 822 -8.85 -32.70 18.22
C ALA A 822 -9.40 -32.93 16.80
N THR A 823 -10.19 -31.99 16.27
CA THR A 823 -10.88 -32.10 14.99
C THR A 823 -10.53 -30.98 14.01
N ALA A 824 -9.59 -30.10 14.37
CA ALA A 824 -9.24 -28.91 13.62
C ALA A 824 -8.66 -29.20 12.23
N ASP A 825 -7.87 -30.27 12.09
CA ASP A 825 -7.20 -30.63 10.83
C ASP A 825 -8.03 -31.60 9.96
N VAL A 826 -9.25 -31.92 10.38
CA VAL A 826 -10.13 -32.80 9.62
C VAL A 826 -10.68 -32.02 8.43
N VAL A 827 -10.47 -32.55 7.22
CA VAL A 827 -11.11 -32.03 6.00
C VAL A 827 -12.17 -33.02 5.53
N ARG A 828 -13.40 -32.56 5.25
CA ARG A 828 -14.54 -33.39 4.82
C ARG A 828 -15.04 -33.00 3.43
N VAL A 829 -14.37 -33.60 2.46
CA VAL A 829 -14.78 -33.59 1.05
C VAL A 829 -15.12 -35.02 0.61
N GLY A 830 -16.29 -35.22 0.00
CA GLY A 830 -16.71 -36.54 -0.52
C GLY A 830 -18.17 -36.59 -0.96
N LEU A 831 -18.51 -37.65 -1.70
CA LEU A 831 -19.88 -37.96 -2.08
C LEU A 831 -20.57 -38.66 -0.91
N ASN A 832 -21.51 -37.97 -0.26
CA ASN A 832 -22.33 -38.53 0.80
C ASN A 832 -23.78 -38.04 0.69
N GLU A 833 -24.69 -38.78 1.30
CA GLU A 833 -26.12 -38.45 1.32
C GLU A 833 -26.49 -37.41 2.38
N ALA A 834 -25.54 -36.76 3.05
CA ALA A 834 -25.89 -35.75 4.05
C ALA A 834 -26.40 -34.45 3.39
N LYS A 835 -27.23 -33.69 4.10
CA LYS A 835 -27.78 -32.40 3.60
C LYS A 835 -26.78 -31.24 3.62
N TYR A 836 -25.67 -31.40 4.34
CA TYR A 836 -24.61 -30.39 4.39
C TYR A 836 -23.59 -30.58 3.26
N VAL A 837 -22.98 -29.45 2.88
CA VAL A 837 -21.89 -29.36 1.90
C VAL A 837 -20.55 -29.79 2.50
N SER A 838 -19.55 -30.01 1.65
CA SER A 838 -18.17 -30.11 2.11
C SER A 838 -17.77 -28.92 3.00
N ASP A 839 -16.80 -29.12 3.89
CA ASP A 839 -16.33 -28.06 4.78
C ASP A 839 -15.71 -26.87 4.03
N ILE A 840 -15.08 -27.12 2.88
CA ILE A 840 -14.55 -26.06 2.00
C ILE A 840 -15.67 -25.20 1.43
N SER A 841 -16.69 -25.83 0.83
CA SER A 841 -17.88 -25.11 0.33
C SER A 841 -18.64 -24.44 1.47
N GLY A 842 -18.74 -25.12 2.62
CA GLY A 842 -19.44 -24.68 3.81
C GLY A 842 -18.83 -23.43 4.42
N PHE A 843 -17.51 -23.40 4.53
CA PHE A 843 -16.79 -22.24 5.03
C PHE A 843 -17.02 -21.03 4.12
N ALA A 844 -16.90 -21.19 2.80
CA ALA A 844 -17.15 -20.12 1.83
C ALA A 844 -18.59 -19.58 1.91
N LEU A 845 -19.59 -20.46 1.94
CA LEU A 845 -20.99 -20.06 2.09
C LEU A 845 -21.27 -19.36 3.42
N MET A 846 -20.67 -19.85 4.50
CA MET A 846 -20.75 -19.23 5.82
C MET A 846 -20.16 -17.82 5.80
N GLN A 847 -18.98 -17.62 5.21
CA GLN A 847 -18.33 -16.31 5.10
C GLN A 847 -19.25 -15.27 4.45
N ASP A 848 -19.94 -15.65 3.37
CA ASP A 848 -20.89 -14.76 2.71
C ASP A 848 -22.16 -14.54 3.52
N HIS A 849 -22.66 -15.56 4.21
CA HIS A 849 -23.84 -15.44 5.05
C HIS A 849 -23.61 -14.59 6.31
N LEU A 850 -22.41 -14.63 6.90
CA LEU A 850 -22.09 -13.83 8.08
C LEU A 850 -22.18 -12.32 7.82
N LYS A 851 -21.94 -11.89 6.57
CA LYS A 851 -22.01 -10.47 6.15
C LYS A 851 -23.43 -9.88 6.25
N ILE A 852 -24.47 -10.72 6.23
CA ILE A 852 -25.86 -10.28 6.27
C ILE A 852 -26.50 -10.39 7.66
N LEU A 853 -25.78 -10.92 8.65
CA LEU A 853 -26.30 -11.03 10.02
C LEU A 853 -26.22 -9.69 10.74
N ASN A 854 -27.25 -9.38 11.53
CA ASN A 854 -27.28 -8.19 12.37
C ASN A 854 -26.91 -8.56 13.83
N PRO A 855 -25.74 -8.13 14.35
CA PRO A 855 -25.32 -8.42 15.73
C PRO A 855 -26.29 -7.90 16.80
N ALA A 856 -27.09 -6.88 16.49
CA ALA A 856 -28.08 -6.32 17.40
C ALA A 856 -29.39 -7.13 17.45
N HIS A 857 -29.60 -8.13 16.57
CA HIS A 857 -30.84 -8.90 16.51
C HIS A 857 -31.05 -9.73 17.79
N GLU A 858 -32.27 -9.74 18.33
CA GLU A 858 -32.60 -10.43 19.60
C GLU A 858 -32.21 -11.91 19.59
N HIS A 859 -32.29 -12.58 18.45
CA HIS A 859 -31.90 -13.98 18.27
C HIS A 859 -30.58 -14.17 17.48
N PHE A 860 -29.69 -13.19 17.51
CA PHE A 860 -28.39 -13.23 16.82
C PHE A 860 -27.58 -14.50 17.12
N GLY A 861 -27.53 -14.95 18.39
CA GLY A 861 -26.85 -16.20 18.76
C GLY A 861 -27.42 -17.44 18.06
N LYS A 862 -28.75 -17.49 17.83
CA LYS A 862 -29.39 -18.59 17.08
C LYS A 862 -29.04 -18.53 15.59
N GLN A 863 -28.97 -17.33 15.03
CA GLN A 863 -28.55 -17.12 13.63
C GLN A 863 -27.09 -17.51 13.40
N LEU A 864 -26.18 -17.18 14.34
CA LEU A 864 -24.78 -17.62 14.29
C LEU A 864 -24.65 -19.15 14.37
N LEU A 865 -25.42 -19.78 15.26
CA LEU A 865 -25.47 -21.24 15.35
C LEU A 865 -25.93 -21.86 14.03
N GLY A 866 -27.02 -21.33 13.45
CA GLY A 866 -27.52 -21.73 12.14
C GLY A 866 -26.47 -21.58 11.05
N ALA A 867 -25.74 -20.46 11.02
CA ALA A 867 -24.67 -20.23 10.05
C ALA A 867 -23.55 -21.28 10.16
N VAL A 868 -22.97 -21.48 11.34
CA VAL A 868 -21.82 -22.39 11.48
C VAL A 868 -22.22 -23.86 11.33
N VAL A 869 -23.30 -24.28 12.00
CA VAL A 869 -23.73 -25.69 11.99
C VAL A 869 -24.43 -26.04 10.68
N GLY A 870 -25.24 -25.12 10.16
CA GLY A 870 -25.96 -25.28 8.91
C GLY A 870 -25.00 -25.42 7.73
N PHE A 871 -24.13 -24.44 7.52
CA PHE A 871 -23.18 -24.51 6.40
C PHE A 871 -22.10 -25.58 6.60
N HIS A 872 -21.91 -26.12 7.80
CA HIS A 872 -20.93 -27.17 8.09
C HIS A 872 -19.50 -26.74 7.76
N ALA A 873 -19.14 -25.53 8.22
CA ALA A 873 -17.94 -24.81 7.81
C ALA A 873 -16.59 -25.44 8.21
N PHE A 874 -16.61 -26.44 9.09
CA PHE A 874 -15.41 -27.15 9.55
C PHE A 874 -15.55 -28.64 9.27
N GLY A 875 -14.44 -29.37 9.10
CA GLY A 875 -14.53 -30.79 8.81
C GLY A 875 -15.11 -31.61 9.96
N ASP A 876 -14.97 -31.20 11.22
CA ASP A 876 -15.72 -31.77 12.33
C ASP A 876 -15.85 -30.75 13.48
N GLY A 877 -16.68 -31.00 14.50
CA GLY A 877 -16.85 -30.07 15.62
C GLY A 877 -17.74 -28.85 15.36
N ASN A 878 -18.45 -28.80 14.23
CA ASN A 878 -19.42 -27.72 13.91
C ASN A 878 -20.45 -27.52 15.02
N GLY A 879 -21.03 -28.61 15.55
CA GLY A 879 -22.01 -28.55 16.62
C GLY A 879 -21.48 -27.90 17.90
N ARG A 880 -20.25 -28.24 18.31
CA ARG A 880 -19.60 -27.61 19.47
C ARG A 880 -19.37 -26.12 19.25
N THR A 881 -18.88 -25.77 18.07
CA THR A 881 -18.56 -24.39 17.67
C THR A 881 -19.81 -23.52 17.59
N GLY A 882 -20.88 -24.02 16.98
CA GLY A 882 -22.16 -23.31 16.90
C GLY A 882 -22.81 -23.12 18.28
N ARG A 883 -22.74 -24.12 19.16
CA ARG A 883 -23.20 -23.98 20.55
C ARG A 883 -22.37 -22.99 21.34
N ALA A 884 -21.05 -22.96 21.12
CA ALA A 884 -20.16 -21.99 21.75
C ALA A 884 -20.48 -20.55 21.28
N LEU A 885 -20.70 -20.33 19.98
CA LEU A 885 -21.10 -19.02 19.46
C LEU A 885 -22.46 -18.55 19.99
N PHE A 886 -23.43 -19.46 20.07
CA PHE A 886 -24.72 -19.19 20.71
C PHE A 886 -24.53 -18.79 22.18
N ALA A 887 -23.77 -19.59 22.94
CA ALA A 887 -23.49 -19.31 24.33
C ALA A 887 -22.77 -17.97 24.53
N ILE A 888 -21.72 -17.68 23.75
CA ILE A 888 -20.99 -16.40 23.82
C ILE A 888 -21.92 -15.22 23.54
N SER A 889 -22.80 -15.33 22.53
CA SER A 889 -23.77 -14.29 22.21
C SER A 889 -24.76 -14.03 23.35
N GLU A 890 -25.20 -15.08 24.05
CA GLU A 890 -26.13 -14.97 25.19
C GLU A 890 -25.41 -14.47 26.46
N LEU A 891 -24.18 -14.92 26.69
CA LEU A 891 -23.33 -14.47 27.80
C LEU A 891 -23.00 -12.97 27.70
N ARG A 892 -22.77 -12.45 26.49
CA ARG A 892 -22.63 -10.99 26.24
C ARG A 892 -23.87 -10.19 26.63
N ARG A 893 -25.02 -10.84 26.77
CA ARG A 893 -26.29 -10.26 27.23
C ARG A 893 -26.65 -10.67 28.66
N ASN A 894 -25.67 -11.23 29.38
CA ASN A 894 -25.81 -11.70 30.76
C ASN A 894 -26.97 -12.66 30.98
N ARG A 895 -27.22 -13.55 30.02
CA ARG A 895 -28.26 -14.58 30.09
C ARG A 895 -27.78 -15.89 29.48
N PHE A 896 -28.42 -17.00 29.81
CA PHE A 896 -28.19 -18.27 29.13
C PHE A 896 -29.41 -19.19 29.22
N ASN A 897 -29.99 -19.50 28.06
CA ASN A 897 -31.10 -20.43 27.89
C ASN A 897 -30.69 -21.53 26.90
N PRO A 898 -30.44 -22.77 27.36
CA PRO A 898 -29.94 -23.85 26.52
C PRO A 898 -31.02 -24.34 25.53
N LEU A 899 -30.66 -24.47 24.26
CA LEU A 899 -31.59 -24.98 23.25
C LEU A 899 -31.87 -26.47 23.47
N SER A 900 -33.14 -26.87 23.32
CA SER A 900 -33.51 -28.28 23.21
C SER A 900 -32.92 -28.89 21.94
N LYS A 901 -32.90 -30.23 21.86
CA LYS A 901 -32.39 -30.92 20.67
C LYS A 901 -33.20 -30.55 19.43
N GLU A 902 -34.52 -30.46 19.58
CA GLU A 902 -35.47 -30.15 18.51
C GLU A 902 -35.29 -28.71 18.01
N ALA A 903 -35.10 -27.75 18.91
CA ALA A 903 -34.82 -26.36 18.56
C ALA A 903 -33.45 -26.22 17.87
N PHE A 904 -32.43 -26.92 18.37
CA PHE A 904 -31.11 -26.97 17.74
C PHE A 904 -31.21 -27.51 16.30
N SER A 905 -31.89 -28.64 16.12
CA SER A 905 -32.17 -29.27 14.82
C SER A 905 -32.90 -28.36 13.85
N ALA A 906 -33.94 -27.67 14.33
CA ALA A 906 -34.72 -26.72 13.54
C ALA A 906 -33.92 -25.48 13.14
N ILE A 907 -32.87 -25.10 13.86
CA ILE A 907 -32.05 -23.93 13.53
C ILE A 907 -31.03 -24.25 12.43
N HIS A 908 -30.39 -25.43 12.49
CA HIS A 908 -29.33 -25.75 11.52
C HIS A 908 -29.82 -26.45 10.25
N GLY A 909 -30.93 -27.19 10.31
CA GLY A 909 -31.56 -27.79 9.12
C GLY A 909 -30.82 -28.96 8.45
N VAL A 910 -29.65 -29.36 8.96
CA VAL A 910 -28.82 -30.41 8.33
C VAL A 910 -29.19 -31.86 8.70
N ASP A 911 -30.25 -32.10 9.49
CA ASP A 911 -30.64 -33.45 9.89
C ASP A 911 -31.34 -34.23 8.76
N GLY A 912 -31.01 -35.52 8.65
CA GLY A 912 -31.55 -36.44 7.63
C GLY A 912 -30.71 -36.52 6.35
N THR A 913 -31.22 -37.20 5.33
CA THR A 913 -30.51 -37.44 4.06
C THR A 913 -30.99 -36.52 2.94
N LEU A 914 -30.15 -36.30 1.94
CA LEU A 914 -30.43 -35.51 0.74
C LEU A 914 -31.60 -36.10 -0.08
N ALA A 915 -31.84 -37.41 0.01
CA ALA A 915 -32.98 -38.08 -0.64
C ALA A 915 -34.35 -37.72 -0.03
N SER A 916 -34.36 -37.05 1.13
CA SER A 916 -35.57 -36.50 1.75
C SER A 916 -35.91 -35.06 1.33
N LEU A 917 -35.13 -34.51 0.38
CA LEU A 917 -35.34 -33.22 -0.28
C LEU A 917 -35.80 -33.47 -1.72
#